data_AF-A0A961CRU4-F1
#
_entry.id   AF-A0A961CRU4-F1
#
_cell.length_a   1.000
_cell.length_b   1.000
_cell.length_c   1.000
_cell.angle_alpha   90.00
_cell.angle_beta   90.00
_cell.angle_gamma   90.00
#
_symmetry.space_group_name_H-M   'P 1'
#
loop_
_entity.id
_entity.type
_entity.pdbx_description
1 polymer ?
#
loop_
_entity_poly.entity_id
_entity_poly.type
_entity_poly.pdbx_seq_one_letter_code
_entity_poly.pdbx_strand_id
1 'polypeptide(L)'
;MLLGILSLPILVLLVVSKWGVLIAVLLAALIGLGLWTMKRGFLFIEIVAFLIHFDGVGVGPIRTGRLVALAAFGVLAYKLVVERWRPPAIPTRHWLPVMLITIYATLSAVWIDSVGAWFFAMGLLGLALAFYGTSALLVDSHEKVMAYLRAFWVGGLFGSGAGVLALFLGTRSVGFGGDPNFFGLLEASMIPLTVYYRRNEPDPVKRRWYTLALLFVLAGAAGAGSRSGLIGGAIAIVGTMVTKPGLSVGRRARVGAGAIVLAGVAFLIGFVANPANLQRGFADRGAGRLDLWTSSIELIQDRPLLGHGFGQLRLKVLPSQTTSPGVQELTDTREEVSAHNTFLDILGDLGLVGLILWVTILVVTMLGFLRPRWRQTKEISTTMVVMMLPVFSSSMFLPLINNKLSWSLIGLSAALQVPSWGTRWRGFVGSGAPELGPGTPVPSEAVSRVEGGSRPAGDVDPAHDDGWDPVELARWDVRVSRRFRYLVAAGSLAGLVLFSVASSFIPTVWRTSGEVVLIDIADSAGSNKVIVDATANQVMDTVVTSGAYAQELRRQAGLDLTVDEVRDRVTATREKFGAVMQISFHDSDRALVEQVRPHLLPSLDAVIASNRAASLDQLHDELRPVYPGEQRFYTGRLYLPVSAETTLAAEPPRRVWIALVGAVLGALVAVSYVLLQQRRPRVNNDDDLPSTIGLRVWTHVGRPGRRYAATADQYAQVETMIAEFVGREDEPQRIVVTTPRPDRAARSLAAGLAAAIAAEGRRVVLVDAQVDSPLLTWRLSSPRRAGLLQVIDGAGIEPLLRRVNRWRLPSSVRATLGDSGDRLRFLPLGRGRGGTSTVVRPEVLERFGPDVALVVLAPSLTSRAPVGAVLAWADAVVLTLVEGRTVTFDAEDAASPIRSFVGGPSGVVMMDV
;
A
#
# COMPACT_ATOMS: atom_id res chain seq x y z
N MET A 1 -4.81 52.91 -2.65
CA MET A 1 -4.60 53.61 -3.95
C MET A 1 -3.55 52.90 -4.81
N LEU A 2 -2.33 52.61 -4.31
CA LEU A 2 -1.30 51.83 -5.02
C LEU A 2 -1.76 50.42 -5.49
N LEU A 3 -2.53 49.69 -4.66
CA LEU A 3 -3.13 48.40 -5.03
C LEU A 3 -4.18 48.47 -6.16
N GLY A 4 -4.84 49.62 -6.32
CA GLY A 4 -5.83 49.83 -7.39
C GLY A 4 -5.21 50.25 -8.73
N ILE A 5 -3.99 50.78 -8.71
CA ILE A 5 -3.25 51.16 -9.92
C ILE A 5 -2.48 49.95 -10.46
N LEU A 6 -2.01 49.04 -9.59
CA LEU A 6 -1.40 47.76 -9.96
C LEU A 6 -2.41 46.71 -10.45
N SER A 7 -3.69 46.85 -10.12
CA SER A 7 -4.73 45.94 -10.59
C SER A 7 -5.22 46.24 -12.01
N LEU A 8 -5.04 47.48 -12.50
CA LEU A 8 -5.51 47.91 -13.82
C LEU A 8 -4.82 47.17 -14.98
N PRO A 9 -3.48 47.01 -15.01
CA PRO A 9 -2.79 46.25 -16.06
C PRO A 9 -3.20 44.78 -16.06
N ILE A 10 -3.41 44.20 -14.87
CA ILE A 10 -3.88 42.83 -14.70
C ILE A 10 -5.32 42.71 -15.23
N LEU A 11 -6.22 43.65 -14.90
CA LEU A 11 -7.59 43.66 -15.42
C LEU A 11 -7.62 43.79 -16.95
N VAL A 12 -6.75 44.63 -17.52
CA VAL A 12 -6.61 44.78 -18.97
C VAL A 12 -6.06 43.49 -19.61
N LEU A 13 -5.07 42.82 -18.98
CA LEU A 13 -4.56 41.52 -19.45
C LEU A 13 -5.61 40.39 -19.35
N LEU A 14 -6.49 40.47 -18.35
CA LEU A 14 -7.62 39.55 -18.13
C LEU A 14 -8.79 39.79 -19.11
N VAL A 15 -8.92 40.99 -19.66
CA VAL A 15 -9.96 41.33 -20.65
C VAL A 15 -9.47 41.12 -22.09
N VAL A 16 -8.17 41.35 -22.36
CA VAL A 16 -7.61 41.31 -23.72
C VAL A 16 -7.13 39.92 -24.14
N SER A 17 -6.85 39.00 -23.20
CA SER A 17 -6.44 37.63 -23.55
C SER A 17 -7.61 36.66 -23.60
N LYS A 18 -7.61 35.74 -24.58
CA LYS A 18 -8.59 34.64 -24.71
C LYS A 18 -8.73 33.75 -23.46
N TRP A 19 -7.78 33.85 -22.52
CA TRP A 19 -7.70 33.08 -21.28
C TRP A 19 -7.90 33.93 -20.02
N GLY A 20 -8.11 35.24 -20.17
CA GLY A 20 -8.05 36.16 -19.05
C GLY A 20 -9.18 35.96 -18.05
N VAL A 21 -10.40 35.67 -18.50
CA VAL A 21 -11.50 35.29 -17.61
C VAL A 21 -11.18 33.99 -16.84
N LEU A 22 -10.53 33.02 -17.47
CA LEU A 22 -10.13 31.76 -16.84
C LEU A 22 -9.07 32.00 -15.75
N ILE A 23 -8.08 32.86 -16.03
CA ILE A 23 -7.05 33.25 -15.07
C ILE A 23 -7.66 34.04 -13.89
N ALA A 24 -8.64 34.90 -14.13
CA ALA A 24 -9.33 35.67 -13.09
C ALA A 24 -10.12 34.76 -12.15
N VAL A 25 -10.88 33.81 -12.72
CA VAL A 25 -11.65 32.82 -11.96
C VAL A 25 -10.73 31.89 -11.18
N LEU A 26 -9.60 31.47 -11.76
CA LEU A 26 -8.59 30.66 -11.09
C LEU A 26 -7.96 31.41 -9.91
N LEU A 27 -7.57 32.68 -10.10
CA LEU A 27 -7.02 33.52 -9.03
C LEU A 27 -8.05 33.79 -7.93
N ALA A 28 -9.29 34.09 -8.28
CA ALA A 28 -10.36 34.29 -7.30
C ALA A 28 -10.68 33.00 -6.53
N ALA A 29 -10.65 31.84 -7.20
CA ALA A 29 -10.81 30.54 -6.56
C ALA A 29 -9.63 30.21 -5.63
N LEU A 30 -8.39 30.48 -6.05
CA LEU A 30 -7.18 30.26 -5.24
C LEU A 30 -7.10 31.21 -4.04
N ILE A 31 -7.49 32.49 -4.20
CA ILE A 31 -7.56 33.48 -3.12
C ILE A 31 -8.72 33.14 -2.18
N GLY A 32 -9.89 32.76 -2.72
CA GLY A 32 -11.02 32.29 -1.92
C GLY A 32 -10.69 31.03 -1.13
N LEU A 33 -9.96 30.09 -1.73
CA LEU A 33 -9.43 28.89 -1.08
C LEU A 33 -8.37 29.26 -0.03
N GLY A 34 -7.48 30.21 -0.30
CA GLY A 34 -6.50 30.75 0.65
C GLY A 34 -7.13 31.42 1.88
N LEU A 35 -8.18 32.22 1.66
CA LEU A 35 -8.92 32.90 2.74
C LEU A 35 -9.80 31.92 3.53
N TRP A 36 -10.36 30.91 2.86
CA TRP A 36 -11.13 29.84 3.49
C TRP A 36 -10.24 28.90 4.30
N THR A 37 -9.03 28.58 3.82
CA THR A 37 -8.03 27.75 4.52
C THR A 37 -7.53 28.40 5.80
N MET A 38 -7.33 29.72 5.82
CA MET A 38 -6.89 30.46 7.01
C MET A 38 -7.96 30.54 8.13
N LYS A 39 -9.26 30.43 7.81
CA LYS A 39 -10.35 30.59 8.79
C LYS A 39 -10.82 29.30 9.46
N ARG A 40 -10.58 28.11 8.87
CA ARG A 40 -11.30 26.88 9.27
C ARG A 40 -10.46 25.78 9.92
N GLY A 41 -9.13 25.87 9.92
CA GLY A 41 -8.25 24.83 10.45
C GLY A 41 -8.47 23.48 9.75
N PHE A 42 -8.02 23.35 8.50
CA PHE A 42 -8.20 22.11 7.73
C PHE A 42 -7.31 20.98 8.24
N LEU A 43 -7.83 19.75 8.13
CA LEU A 43 -6.98 18.57 8.20
C LEU A 43 -6.18 18.47 6.89
N PHE A 44 -4.87 18.19 6.98
CA PHE A 44 -3.99 18.00 5.82
C PHE A 44 -4.58 17.07 4.74
N ILE A 45 -5.33 16.04 5.16
CA ILE A 45 -5.99 15.08 4.28
C ILE A 45 -7.07 15.69 3.37
N GLU A 46 -7.74 16.76 3.81
CA GLU A 46 -8.77 17.46 3.02
C GLU A 46 -8.11 18.28 1.90
N ILE A 47 -6.97 18.92 2.18
CA ILE A 47 -6.17 19.63 1.19
C ILE A 47 -5.71 18.67 0.10
N VAL A 48 -5.18 17.50 0.50
CA VAL A 48 -4.73 16.46 -0.45
C VAL A 48 -5.89 16.00 -1.34
N ALA A 49 -7.06 15.72 -0.76
CA ALA A 49 -8.24 15.27 -1.49
C ALA A 49 -8.78 16.31 -2.47
N PHE A 50 -8.85 17.58 -2.04
CA PHE A 50 -9.29 18.69 -2.86
C PHE A 50 -8.36 18.90 -4.07
N LEU A 51 -7.04 18.89 -3.85
CA LEU A 51 -6.04 19.18 -4.87
C LEU A 51 -5.88 18.08 -5.93
N ILE A 52 -6.51 16.90 -5.78
CA ILE A 52 -6.55 15.86 -6.82
C ILE A 52 -7.07 16.43 -8.16
N HIS A 53 -8.00 17.39 -8.11
CA HIS A 53 -8.57 18.01 -9.30
C HIS A 53 -7.66 19.06 -9.96
N PHE A 54 -6.65 19.56 -9.24
CA PHE A 54 -5.80 20.69 -9.61
C PHE A 54 -4.37 20.28 -9.96
N ASP A 55 -4.16 19.01 -10.27
CA ASP A 55 -2.83 18.44 -10.49
C ASP A 55 -2.04 19.09 -11.64
N GLY A 56 -2.75 19.50 -12.70
CA GLY A 56 -2.17 20.16 -13.86
C GLY A 56 -1.79 21.63 -13.62
N VAL A 57 -2.20 22.23 -12.50
CA VAL A 57 -1.83 23.61 -12.15
C VAL A 57 -0.35 23.64 -11.73
N GLY A 58 0.43 24.57 -12.28
CA GLY A 58 1.86 24.67 -12.01
C GLY A 58 2.62 25.47 -13.05
N VAL A 59 3.92 25.69 -12.80
CA VAL A 59 4.84 26.40 -13.71
C VAL A 59 6.05 25.52 -13.98
N GLY A 60 6.32 25.25 -15.26
CA GLY A 60 7.41 24.38 -15.69
C GLY A 60 7.31 22.96 -15.09
N PRO A 61 8.39 22.42 -14.48
CA PRO A 61 8.37 21.08 -13.89
C PRO A 61 7.64 21.02 -12.54
N ILE A 62 7.28 22.16 -11.95
CA ILE A 62 6.61 22.23 -10.64
C ILE A 62 5.10 22.15 -10.86
N ARG A 63 4.50 21.01 -10.50
CA ARG A 63 3.06 20.74 -10.58
C ARG A 63 2.47 20.56 -9.17
N THR A 64 1.22 20.94 -8.97
CA THR A 64 0.52 20.82 -7.67
C THR A 64 0.64 19.43 -7.07
N GLY A 65 0.43 18.37 -7.87
CA GLY A 65 0.53 17.00 -7.34
C GLY A 65 1.91 16.66 -6.78
N ARG A 66 2.99 17.13 -7.42
CA ARG A 66 4.37 16.90 -6.94
C ARG A 66 4.63 17.61 -5.61
N LEU A 67 4.13 18.84 -5.48
CA LEU A 67 4.21 19.60 -4.22
C LEU A 67 3.43 18.90 -3.10
N VAL A 68 2.21 18.43 -3.41
CA VAL A 68 1.37 17.69 -2.46
C VAL A 68 2.03 16.37 -2.02
N ALA A 69 2.65 15.62 -2.93
CA ALA A 69 3.39 14.42 -2.57
C ALA A 69 4.61 14.72 -1.69
N LEU A 70 5.37 15.76 -2.02
CA LEU A 70 6.51 16.17 -1.20
C LEU A 70 6.05 16.55 0.22
N ALA A 71 4.97 17.33 0.32
CA ALA A 71 4.35 17.68 1.59
C ALA A 71 3.83 16.44 2.32
N ALA A 72 3.21 15.50 1.63
CA ALA A 72 2.71 14.24 2.22
C ALA A 72 3.84 13.39 2.80
N PHE A 73 4.93 13.19 2.06
CA PHE A 73 6.11 12.50 2.58
C PHE A 73 6.73 13.25 3.76
N GLY A 74 6.82 14.58 3.67
CA GLY A 74 7.31 15.42 4.76
C GLY A 74 6.47 15.31 6.03
N VAL A 75 5.13 15.36 5.91
CA VAL A 75 4.20 15.19 7.03
C VAL A 75 4.32 13.78 7.61
N LEU A 76 4.30 12.73 6.77
CA LEU A 76 4.44 11.36 7.25
C LEU A 76 5.79 11.14 7.96
N ALA A 77 6.88 11.67 7.42
CA ALA A 77 8.20 11.58 8.03
C ALA A 77 8.28 12.38 9.34
N TYR A 78 7.74 13.59 9.38
CA TYR A 78 7.67 14.43 10.58
C TYR A 78 6.88 13.73 11.68
N LYS A 79 5.70 13.17 11.35
CA LYS A 79 4.89 12.39 12.29
C LYS A 79 5.65 11.19 12.83
N LEU A 80 6.30 10.41 11.96
CA LEU A 80 7.03 9.21 12.37
C LEU A 80 8.28 9.52 13.21
N VAL A 81 9.03 10.56 12.87
CA VAL A 81 10.34 10.86 13.47
C VAL A 81 10.24 11.82 14.66
N VAL A 82 9.45 12.88 14.54
CA VAL A 82 9.33 13.95 15.54
C VAL A 82 8.20 13.67 16.52
N GLU A 83 6.98 13.43 16.01
CA GLU A 83 5.82 13.15 16.88
C GLU A 83 5.81 11.72 17.44
N ARG A 84 6.74 10.86 16.98
CA ARG A 84 6.76 9.41 17.29
C ARG A 84 5.40 8.74 17.05
N TRP A 85 4.70 9.23 16.04
CA TRP A 85 3.36 8.80 15.68
C TRP A 85 3.32 7.31 15.35
N ARG A 86 2.27 6.64 15.83
CA ARG A 86 2.01 5.23 15.55
C ARG A 86 0.98 5.12 14.43
N PRO A 87 1.39 4.74 13.22
CA PRO A 87 0.46 4.64 12.11
C PRO A 87 -0.57 3.52 12.34
N PRO A 88 -1.76 3.61 11.72
CA PRO A 88 -2.74 2.52 11.73
C PRO A 88 -2.13 1.19 11.26
N ALA A 89 -2.47 0.10 11.94
CA ALA A 89 -1.98 -1.25 11.62
C ALA A 89 -2.75 -1.84 10.42
N ILE A 90 -2.40 -1.39 9.22
CA ILE A 90 -3.02 -1.88 7.98
C ILE A 90 -2.79 -3.40 7.85
N PRO A 91 -3.83 -4.20 7.58
CA PRO A 91 -3.64 -5.63 7.40
C PRO A 91 -2.71 -5.94 6.23
N THR A 92 -1.87 -6.97 6.37
CA THR A 92 -0.84 -7.31 5.37
C THR A 92 -1.36 -7.41 3.95
N ARG A 93 -2.58 -7.94 3.75
CA ARG A 93 -3.18 -8.06 2.42
C ARG A 93 -3.30 -6.72 1.66
N HIS A 94 -3.45 -5.58 2.34
CA HIS A 94 -3.70 -4.27 1.73
C HIS A 94 -2.43 -3.45 1.43
N TRP A 95 -1.31 -3.72 2.11
CA TRP A 95 -0.06 -3.00 1.88
C TRP A 95 1.01 -3.85 1.19
N LEU A 96 1.00 -5.18 1.39
CA LEU A 96 2.04 -6.06 0.85
C LEU A 96 2.04 -6.08 -0.69
N PRO A 97 0.90 -6.16 -1.42
CA PRO A 97 0.93 -6.09 -2.88
C PRO A 97 1.51 -4.76 -3.42
N VAL A 98 1.19 -3.64 -2.76
CA VAL A 98 1.75 -2.31 -3.09
C VAL A 98 3.26 -2.28 -2.86
N MET A 99 3.73 -2.90 -1.78
CA MET A 99 5.15 -3.02 -1.51
C MET A 99 5.85 -3.96 -2.50
N LEU A 100 5.22 -5.07 -2.87
CA LEU A 100 5.78 -6.04 -3.83
C LEU A 100 5.92 -5.45 -5.23
N ILE A 101 4.95 -4.68 -5.73
CA ILE A 101 5.10 -4.00 -7.02
C ILE A 101 6.21 -2.93 -6.96
N THR A 102 6.42 -2.28 -5.81
CA THR A 102 7.51 -1.32 -5.61
C THR A 102 8.88 -2.00 -5.59
N ILE A 103 8.99 -3.13 -4.89
CA ILE A 103 10.18 -3.99 -4.88
C ILE A 103 10.49 -4.49 -6.28
N TYR A 104 9.49 -4.98 -7.01
CA TYR A 104 9.67 -5.51 -8.35
C TYR A 104 10.01 -4.42 -9.38
N ALA A 105 9.37 -3.24 -9.30
CA ALA A 105 9.73 -2.08 -10.11
C ALA A 105 11.17 -1.61 -9.83
N THR A 106 11.63 -1.70 -8.58
CA THR A 106 13.03 -1.43 -8.21
C THR A 106 13.97 -2.48 -8.77
N LEU A 107 13.64 -3.76 -8.64
CA LEU A 107 14.41 -4.87 -9.19
C LEU A 107 14.55 -4.76 -10.72
N SER A 108 13.51 -4.28 -11.40
CA SER A 108 13.53 -4.10 -12.86
C SER A 108 14.63 -3.17 -13.35
N ALA A 109 15.15 -2.30 -12.49
CA ALA A 109 16.28 -1.42 -12.78
C ALA A 109 17.57 -2.17 -13.17
N VAL A 110 17.66 -3.48 -12.94
CA VAL A 110 18.80 -4.30 -13.35
C VAL A 110 18.85 -4.49 -14.87
N TRP A 111 17.70 -4.55 -15.55
CA TRP A 111 17.62 -4.86 -16.99
C TRP A 111 17.00 -3.75 -17.84
N ILE A 112 17.02 -2.49 -17.36
CA ILE A 112 16.54 -1.32 -18.10
C ILE A 112 17.54 -0.82 -19.14
N ASP A 113 17.02 -0.29 -20.24
CA ASP A 113 17.84 0.40 -21.26
C ASP A 113 18.17 1.83 -20.82
N SER A 114 17.18 2.59 -20.31
CA SER A 114 17.31 3.98 -19.88
C SER A 114 17.07 4.19 -18.39
N VAL A 115 18.12 4.63 -17.69
CA VAL A 115 18.06 5.04 -16.27
C VAL A 115 17.12 6.25 -16.08
N GLY A 116 17.11 7.19 -17.01
CA GLY A 116 16.25 8.38 -16.94
C GLY A 116 14.77 8.04 -17.02
N ALA A 117 14.39 7.11 -17.89
CA ALA A 117 13.00 6.66 -18.00
C ALA A 117 12.54 5.87 -16.76
N TRP A 118 13.44 5.08 -16.17
CA TRP A 118 13.18 4.41 -14.90
C TRP A 118 12.96 5.40 -13.75
N PHE A 119 13.82 6.43 -13.61
CA PHE A 119 13.60 7.47 -12.59
C PHE A 119 12.30 8.22 -12.80
N PHE A 120 11.92 8.50 -14.05
CA PHE A 120 10.64 9.11 -14.36
C PHE A 120 9.47 8.23 -13.89
N ALA A 121 9.48 6.94 -14.24
CA ALA A 121 8.43 6.01 -13.83
C ALA A 121 8.39 5.80 -12.31
N MET A 122 9.55 5.70 -11.65
CA MET A 122 9.65 5.67 -10.19
C MET A 122 9.16 6.95 -9.54
N GLY A 123 9.31 8.11 -10.18
CA GLY A 123 8.74 9.38 -9.74
C GLY A 123 7.21 9.36 -9.77
N LEU A 124 6.61 8.77 -10.81
CA LEU A 124 5.16 8.56 -10.89
C LEU A 124 4.67 7.58 -9.82
N LEU A 125 5.39 6.48 -9.62
CA LEU A 125 5.10 5.52 -8.54
C LEU A 125 5.26 6.17 -7.16
N GLY A 126 6.27 7.01 -6.95
CA GLY A 126 6.47 7.77 -5.71
C GLY A 126 5.31 8.71 -5.41
N LEU A 127 4.80 9.41 -6.43
CA LEU A 127 3.59 10.24 -6.32
C LEU A 127 2.38 9.38 -5.90
N ALA A 128 2.17 8.26 -6.57
CA ALA A 128 1.15 7.28 -6.22
C ALA A 128 1.24 6.78 -4.77
N LEU A 129 2.44 6.40 -4.33
CA LEU A 129 2.70 5.95 -2.96
C LEU A 129 2.44 7.05 -1.92
N ALA A 130 2.65 8.33 -2.26
CA ALA A 130 2.32 9.45 -1.38
C ALA A 130 0.81 9.60 -1.15
N PHE A 131 0.02 9.49 -2.23
CA PHE A 131 -1.45 9.53 -2.14
C PHE A 131 -2.00 8.30 -1.41
N TYR A 132 -1.49 7.11 -1.72
CA TYR A 132 -1.78 5.89 -0.98
C TYR A 132 -1.43 6.01 0.51
N GLY A 133 -0.21 6.44 0.84
CA GLY A 133 0.25 6.56 2.23
C GLY A 133 -0.57 7.59 3.01
N THR A 134 -0.93 8.71 2.38
CA THR A 134 -1.79 9.73 2.98
C THR A 134 -3.18 9.18 3.29
N SER A 135 -3.86 8.58 2.30
CA SER A 135 -5.22 8.10 2.52
C SER A 135 -5.27 6.80 3.35
N ALA A 136 -4.24 5.97 3.33
CA ALA A 136 -4.18 4.73 4.11
C ALA A 136 -3.79 4.95 5.57
N LEU A 137 -2.88 5.90 5.85
CA LEU A 137 -2.31 6.08 7.18
C LEU A 137 -2.90 7.27 7.94
N LEU A 138 -3.32 8.34 7.26
CA LEU A 138 -3.83 9.56 7.94
C LEU A 138 -5.36 9.61 8.03
N VAL A 139 -6.07 8.84 7.22
CA VAL A 139 -7.54 8.72 7.29
C VAL A 139 -7.90 7.55 8.20
N ASP A 140 -7.97 7.79 9.49
CA ASP A 140 -8.09 6.75 10.53
C ASP A 140 -9.39 6.87 11.35
N SER A 141 -10.42 7.52 10.82
CA SER A 141 -11.75 7.56 11.42
C SER A 141 -12.84 7.70 10.36
N HIS A 142 -14.09 7.35 10.70
CA HIS A 142 -15.23 7.54 9.80
C HIS A 142 -15.38 9.02 9.41
N GLU A 143 -15.24 9.94 10.35
CA GLU A 143 -15.29 11.37 10.11
C GLU A 143 -14.22 11.84 9.12
N LYS A 144 -12.99 11.33 9.24
CA LYS A 144 -11.91 11.64 8.31
C LYS A 144 -12.16 11.09 6.91
N VAL A 145 -12.79 9.91 6.79
CA VAL A 145 -13.24 9.38 5.48
C VAL A 145 -14.25 10.34 4.86
N MET A 146 -15.23 10.80 5.65
CA MET A 146 -16.25 11.73 5.18
C MET A 146 -15.67 13.11 4.83
N ALA A 147 -14.73 13.63 5.63
CA ALA A 147 -14.02 14.87 5.35
C ALA A 147 -13.20 14.77 4.06
N TYR A 148 -12.45 13.68 3.89
CA TYR A 148 -11.67 13.41 2.67
C TYR A 148 -12.56 13.40 1.42
N LEU A 149 -13.65 12.62 1.45
CA LEU A 149 -14.56 12.51 0.31
C LEU A 149 -15.30 13.82 0.05
N ARG A 150 -15.65 14.58 1.09
CA ARG A 150 -16.28 15.90 0.94
C ARG A 150 -15.34 16.90 0.30
N ALA A 151 -14.08 16.92 0.71
CA ALA A 151 -13.06 17.80 0.13
C ALA A 151 -12.77 17.44 -1.34
N PHE A 152 -12.69 16.14 -1.66
CA PHE A 152 -12.63 15.66 -3.03
C PHE A 152 -13.85 16.14 -3.83
N TRP A 153 -15.06 15.97 -3.30
CA TRP A 153 -16.30 16.39 -3.96
C TRP A 153 -16.36 17.90 -4.23
N VAL A 154 -16.01 18.72 -3.23
CA VAL A 154 -15.98 20.18 -3.39
C VAL A 154 -14.97 20.60 -4.46
N GLY A 155 -13.76 20.01 -4.47
CA GLY A 155 -12.75 20.28 -5.50
C GLY A 155 -13.24 19.92 -6.90
N GLY A 156 -13.98 18.82 -7.02
CA GLY A 156 -14.54 18.39 -8.29
C GLY A 156 -15.64 19.29 -8.84
N LEU A 157 -16.42 19.97 -8.00
CA LEU A 157 -17.39 20.96 -8.48
C LEU A 157 -16.73 22.12 -9.23
N PHE A 158 -15.50 22.52 -8.87
CA PHE A 158 -14.75 23.50 -9.68
C PHE A 158 -14.41 22.93 -11.06
N GLY A 159 -14.03 21.64 -11.10
CA GLY A 159 -13.85 20.89 -12.33
C GLY A 159 -15.11 20.89 -13.19
N SER A 160 -16.26 20.56 -12.60
CA SER A 160 -17.55 20.57 -13.30
C SER A 160 -17.86 21.94 -13.90
N GLY A 161 -17.52 23.03 -13.21
CA GLY A 161 -17.62 24.39 -13.74
C GLY A 161 -16.76 24.65 -14.96
N ALA A 162 -15.50 24.17 -14.97
CA ALA A 162 -14.63 24.24 -16.13
C ALA A 162 -15.15 23.38 -17.30
N GLY A 163 -15.80 22.24 -17.02
CA GLY A 163 -16.46 21.41 -18.02
C GLY A 163 -17.67 22.10 -18.66
N VAL A 164 -18.56 22.66 -17.83
CA VAL A 164 -19.75 23.40 -18.27
C VAL A 164 -19.36 24.62 -19.11
N LEU A 165 -18.34 25.38 -18.68
CA LEU A 165 -17.82 26.50 -19.46
C LEU A 165 -17.31 26.04 -20.83
N ALA A 166 -16.61 24.91 -20.91
CA ALA A 166 -16.13 24.37 -22.18
C ALA A 166 -17.28 23.99 -23.13
N LEU A 167 -18.38 23.44 -22.61
CA LEU A 167 -19.59 23.19 -23.42
C LEU A 167 -20.13 24.49 -24.03
N PHE A 168 -20.26 25.55 -23.23
CA PHE A 168 -20.72 26.86 -23.71
C PHE A 168 -19.78 27.46 -24.77
N LEU A 169 -18.48 27.26 -24.61
CA LEU A 169 -17.47 27.74 -25.56
C LEU A 169 -17.32 26.83 -26.79
N GLY A 170 -18.02 25.70 -26.86
CA GLY A 170 -17.86 24.72 -27.93
C GLY A 170 -16.48 24.05 -27.95
N THR A 171 -15.80 23.99 -26.81
CA THR A 171 -14.45 23.44 -26.66
C THR A 171 -14.44 22.18 -25.79
N ARG A 172 -13.28 21.53 -25.71
CA ARG A 172 -13.04 20.38 -24.84
C ARG A 172 -12.37 20.83 -23.55
N SER A 173 -12.95 20.51 -22.40
CA SER A 173 -12.34 20.82 -21.11
C SER A 173 -11.28 19.79 -20.74
N VAL A 174 -10.15 20.28 -20.23
CA VAL A 174 -9.11 19.48 -19.56
C VAL A 174 -9.19 19.60 -18.03
N GLY A 175 -10.25 20.25 -17.52
CA GLY A 175 -10.35 20.69 -16.14
C GLY A 175 -9.11 21.50 -15.73
N PHE A 176 -8.57 21.19 -14.55
CA PHE A 176 -7.29 21.73 -14.09
C PHE A 176 -6.17 20.68 -14.11
N GLY A 177 -6.39 19.54 -14.81
CA GLY A 177 -5.49 18.39 -14.86
C GLY A 177 -4.64 18.29 -16.13
N GLY A 178 -5.00 19.02 -17.19
CA GLY A 178 -4.26 19.04 -18.46
C GLY A 178 -4.63 17.90 -19.43
N ASP A 179 -5.22 16.81 -18.94
CA ASP A 179 -5.76 15.71 -19.77
C ASP A 179 -7.30 15.62 -19.64
N PRO A 180 -8.03 15.66 -20.76
CA PRO A 180 -9.50 15.61 -20.77
C PRO A 180 -10.09 14.22 -20.46
N ASN A 181 -9.37 13.13 -20.69
CA ASN A 181 -9.77 11.80 -20.27
C ASN A 181 -9.62 11.64 -18.75
N PHE A 182 -8.53 12.14 -18.17
CA PHE A 182 -8.34 12.17 -16.72
C PHE A 182 -9.42 13.02 -16.04
N PHE A 183 -9.71 14.20 -16.60
CA PHE A 183 -10.81 15.04 -16.13
C PHE A 183 -12.17 14.33 -16.22
N GLY A 184 -12.49 13.70 -17.35
CA GLY A 184 -13.73 12.93 -17.50
C GLY A 184 -13.86 11.76 -16.52
N LEU A 185 -12.75 11.12 -16.14
CA LEU A 185 -12.73 10.11 -15.09
C LEU A 185 -13.07 10.71 -13.71
N LEU A 186 -12.47 11.85 -13.34
CA LEU A 186 -12.75 12.50 -12.06
C LEU A 186 -14.24 12.85 -11.94
N GLU A 187 -14.82 13.46 -12.96
CA GLU A 187 -16.25 13.78 -13.01
C GLU A 187 -17.14 12.52 -12.94
N ALA A 188 -16.76 11.45 -13.65
CA ALA A 188 -17.48 10.17 -13.58
C ALA A 188 -17.48 9.58 -12.16
N SER A 189 -16.35 9.67 -11.45
CA SER A 189 -16.24 9.22 -10.05
C SER A 189 -16.99 10.14 -9.07
N MET A 190 -17.33 11.38 -9.43
CA MET A 190 -18.18 12.25 -8.60
C MET A 190 -19.66 11.88 -8.60
N ILE A 191 -20.16 11.23 -9.66
CA ILE A 191 -21.57 10.83 -9.78
C ILE A 191 -22.05 9.99 -8.58
N PRO A 192 -21.42 8.85 -8.22
CA PRO A 192 -21.88 8.03 -7.10
C PRO A 192 -21.82 8.78 -5.77
N LEU A 193 -20.81 9.62 -5.59
CA LEU A 193 -20.61 10.39 -4.36
C LEU A 193 -21.67 11.51 -4.21
N THR A 194 -21.99 12.22 -5.29
CA THR A 194 -23.05 13.24 -5.30
C THR A 194 -24.41 12.62 -5.01
N VAL A 195 -24.69 11.44 -5.59
CA VAL A 195 -25.92 10.70 -5.31
C VAL A 195 -25.97 10.21 -3.87
N TYR A 196 -24.84 9.77 -3.30
CA TYR A 196 -24.75 9.40 -1.89
C TYR A 196 -25.11 10.58 -0.97
N TYR A 197 -24.52 11.77 -1.19
CA TYR A 197 -24.87 12.97 -0.39
C TYR A 197 -26.33 13.36 -0.55
N ARG A 198 -26.86 13.33 -1.77
CA ARG A 198 -28.29 13.58 -2.02
C ARG A 198 -29.21 12.60 -1.27
N ARG A 199 -28.84 11.32 -1.20
CA ARG A 199 -29.66 10.26 -0.57
C ARG A 199 -29.69 10.36 0.95
N ASN A 200 -28.57 10.77 1.54
CA ASN A 200 -28.37 10.83 2.99
C ASN A 200 -28.65 12.22 3.58
N GLU A 201 -29.03 13.21 2.77
CA GLU A 201 -29.39 14.54 3.26
C GLU A 201 -30.86 14.58 3.71
N PRO A 202 -31.14 14.86 5.01
CA PRO A 202 -32.50 14.97 5.53
C PRO A 202 -33.21 16.24 5.07
N ASP A 203 -32.47 17.34 4.86
CA ASP A 203 -33.03 18.63 4.48
C ASP A 203 -33.51 18.64 3.02
N PRO A 204 -34.81 18.87 2.74
CA PRO A 204 -35.35 18.86 1.40
C PRO A 204 -34.76 19.96 0.50
N VAL A 205 -34.34 21.11 1.05
CA VAL A 205 -33.73 22.21 0.30
C VAL A 205 -32.32 21.84 -0.13
N LYS A 206 -31.49 21.35 0.81
CA LYS A 206 -30.14 20.86 0.48
C LYS A 206 -30.17 19.69 -0.50
N ARG A 207 -31.18 18.82 -0.42
CA ARG A 207 -31.40 17.74 -1.39
C ARG A 207 -31.65 18.27 -2.81
N ARG A 208 -32.34 19.41 -2.97
CA ARG A 208 -32.47 20.08 -4.27
C ARG A 208 -31.13 20.60 -4.77
N TRP A 209 -30.32 21.20 -3.89
CA TRP A 209 -28.96 21.62 -4.25
C TRP A 209 -28.05 20.47 -4.68
N TYR A 210 -28.10 19.31 -4.02
CA TYR A 210 -27.37 18.13 -4.49
C TYR A 210 -27.90 17.58 -5.82
N THR A 211 -29.19 17.77 -6.12
CA THR A 211 -29.75 17.41 -7.43
C THR A 211 -29.21 18.33 -8.51
N LEU A 212 -29.14 19.63 -8.24
CA LEU A 212 -28.51 20.60 -9.15
C LEU A 212 -27.02 20.30 -9.32
N ALA A 213 -26.31 19.99 -8.24
CA ALA A 213 -24.90 19.59 -8.28
C ALA A 213 -24.69 18.33 -9.12
N LEU A 214 -25.60 17.35 -9.07
CA LEU A 214 -25.52 16.16 -9.92
C LEU A 214 -25.67 16.51 -11.41
N LEU A 215 -26.63 17.38 -11.77
CA LEU A 215 -26.77 17.87 -13.14
C LEU A 215 -25.52 18.63 -13.58
N PHE A 216 -24.93 19.41 -12.67
CA PHE A 216 -23.70 20.14 -12.90
C PHE A 216 -22.50 19.23 -13.15
N VAL A 217 -22.33 18.16 -12.36
CA VAL A 217 -21.30 17.12 -12.57
C VAL A 217 -21.51 16.38 -13.91
N LEU A 218 -22.76 16.05 -14.26
CA LEU A 218 -23.04 15.39 -15.55
C LEU A 218 -22.72 16.30 -16.74
N ALA A 219 -23.05 17.59 -16.64
CA ALA A 219 -22.67 18.59 -17.64
C ALA A 219 -21.14 18.79 -17.69
N GLY A 220 -20.46 18.78 -16.53
CA GLY A 220 -19.01 18.79 -16.43
C GLY A 220 -18.35 17.62 -17.17
N ALA A 221 -18.84 16.41 -16.93
CA ALA A 221 -18.39 15.18 -17.61
C ALA A 221 -18.61 15.25 -19.14
N ALA A 222 -19.74 15.78 -19.60
CA ALA A 222 -19.99 16.00 -21.03
C ALA A 222 -19.03 17.05 -21.62
N GLY A 223 -18.74 18.11 -20.88
CA GLY A 223 -17.76 19.15 -21.24
C GLY A 223 -16.33 18.65 -21.39
N ALA A 224 -15.97 17.56 -20.72
CA ALA A 224 -14.68 16.90 -20.91
C ALA A 224 -14.49 16.36 -22.35
N GLY A 225 -15.58 16.16 -23.11
CA GLY A 225 -15.52 15.61 -24.48
C GLY A 225 -14.77 14.27 -24.56
N SER A 226 -14.77 13.51 -23.46
CA SER A 226 -14.05 12.25 -23.31
C SER A 226 -15.01 11.07 -23.41
N ARG A 227 -14.82 10.21 -24.41
CA ARG A 227 -15.61 8.98 -24.56
C ARG A 227 -15.42 8.03 -23.38
N SER A 228 -14.18 7.90 -22.88
CA SER A 228 -13.91 7.07 -21.69
C SER A 228 -14.54 7.66 -20.43
N GLY A 229 -14.58 9.00 -20.31
CA GLY A 229 -15.30 9.69 -19.24
C GLY A 229 -16.81 9.44 -19.28
N LEU A 230 -17.42 9.52 -20.47
CA LEU A 230 -18.85 9.21 -20.65
C LEU A 230 -19.18 7.74 -20.37
N ILE A 231 -18.32 6.80 -20.80
CA ILE A 231 -18.46 5.37 -20.47
C ILE A 231 -18.33 5.16 -18.96
N GLY A 232 -17.33 5.77 -18.33
CA GLY A 232 -17.17 5.76 -16.87
C GLY A 232 -18.42 6.32 -16.17
N GLY A 233 -18.97 7.42 -16.66
CA GLY A 233 -20.19 8.03 -16.14
C GLY A 233 -21.42 7.11 -16.26
N ALA A 234 -21.59 6.44 -17.41
CA ALA A 234 -22.63 5.46 -17.63
C ALA A 234 -22.53 4.28 -16.64
N ILE A 235 -21.32 3.74 -16.44
CA ILE A 235 -21.04 2.69 -15.47
C ILE A 235 -21.34 3.17 -14.04
N ALA A 236 -20.96 4.40 -13.71
CA ALA A 236 -21.24 5.01 -12.42
C ALA A 236 -22.75 5.17 -12.16
N ILE A 237 -23.54 5.58 -13.15
CA ILE A 237 -25.01 5.69 -13.06
C ILE A 237 -25.60 4.31 -12.77
N VAL A 238 -25.26 3.30 -13.57
CA VAL A 238 -25.76 1.92 -13.40
C VAL A 238 -25.37 1.37 -12.03
N GLY A 239 -24.08 1.46 -11.68
CA GLY A 239 -23.54 1.01 -10.40
C GLY A 239 -24.29 1.65 -9.23
N THR A 240 -24.47 2.97 -9.25
CA THR A 240 -25.14 3.72 -8.17
C THR A 240 -26.62 3.35 -7.99
N MET A 241 -27.31 3.01 -9.07
CA MET A 241 -28.71 2.60 -9.03
C MET A 241 -28.86 1.14 -8.56
N VAL A 242 -28.03 0.23 -9.07
CA VAL A 242 -28.08 -1.21 -8.73
C VAL A 242 -27.61 -1.48 -7.31
N THR A 243 -26.65 -0.69 -6.80
CA THR A 243 -26.09 -0.83 -5.44
C THR A 243 -26.92 -0.16 -4.35
N LYS A 244 -28.06 0.46 -4.68
CA LYS A 244 -28.94 1.11 -3.70
C LYS A 244 -29.29 0.13 -2.55
N PRO A 245 -29.13 0.55 -1.28
CA PRO A 245 -29.51 -0.28 -0.13
C PRO A 245 -31.00 -0.66 -0.15
N GLY A 246 -31.33 -1.85 0.37
CA GLY A 246 -32.71 -2.31 0.55
C GLY A 246 -33.41 -2.90 -0.69
N LEU A 247 -32.74 -3.01 -1.85
CA LEU A 247 -33.32 -3.66 -3.03
C LEU A 247 -33.17 -5.19 -2.99
N SER A 248 -34.27 -5.92 -3.22
CA SER A 248 -34.27 -7.37 -3.46
C SER A 248 -33.65 -7.72 -4.82
N VAL A 249 -33.17 -8.96 -5.00
CA VAL A 249 -32.47 -9.41 -6.22
C VAL A 249 -33.28 -9.14 -7.50
N GLY A 250 -34.56 -9.54 -7.52
CA GLY A 250 -35.44 -9.29 -8.68
C GLY A 250 -35.75 -7.80 -8.93
N ARG A 251 -35.75 -6.96 -7.88
CA ARG A 251 -35.92 -5.51 -8.04
C ARG A 251 -34.63 -4.84 -8.54
N ARG A 252 -33.46 -5.34 -8.16
CA ARG A 252 -32.17 -4.90 -8.69
C ARG A 252 -32.05 -5.13 -10.19
N ALA A 253 -32.50 -6.28 -10.69
CA ALA A 253 -32.51 -6.55 -12.13
C ALA A 253 -33.36 -5.53 -12.92
N ARG A 254 -34.58 -5.25 -12.46
CA ARG A 254 -35.46 -4.24 -13.08
C ARG A 254 -34.89 -2.82 -13.02
N VAL A 255 -34.38 -2.41 -11.85
CA VAL A 255 -33.70 -1.12 -11.68
C VAL A 255 -32.46 -1.03 -12.56
N GLY A 256 -31.72 -2.14 -12.71
CA GLY A 256 -30.56 -2.25 -13.58
C GLY A 256 -30.91 -2.03 -15.05
N ALA A 257 -31.96 -2.69 -15.55
CA ALA A 257 -32.44 -2.48 -16.92
C ALA A 257 -32.82 -1.02 -17.18
N GLY A 258 -33.58 -0.39 -16.28
CA GLY A 258 -33.91 1.03 -16.39
C GLY A 258 -32.68 1.94 -16.30
N ALA A 259 -31.70 1.59 -15.46
CA ALA A 259 -30.45 2.34 -15.33
C ALA A 259 -29.58 2.25 -16.58
N ILE A 260 -29.57 1.11 -17.28
CA ILE A 260 -28.85 0.95 -18.55
C ILE A 260 -29.46 1.87 -19.61
N VAL A 261 -30.79 1.93 -19.71
CA VAL A 261 -31.48 2.87 -20.62
C VAL A 261 -31.13 4.31 -20.27
N LEU A 262 -31.22 4.69 -18.99
CA LEU A 262 -30.86 6.04 -18.54
C LEU A 262 -29.39 6.38 -18.83
N ALA A 263 -28.48 5.44 -18.58
CA ALA A 263 -27.06 5.61 -18.86
C ALA A 263 -26.78 5.74 -20.36
N GLY A 264 -27.47 4.99 -21.20
CA GLY A 264 -27.40 5.11 -22.66
C GLY A 264 -27.90 6.47 -23.15
N VAL A 265 -29.02 6.95 -22.62
CA VAL A 265 -29.54 8.30 -22.94
C VAL A 265 -28.56 9.39 -22.47
N ALA A 266 -28.06 9.30 -21.24
CA ALA A 266 -27.07 10.25 -20.72
C ALA A 266 -25.77 10.25 -21.54
N PHE A 267 -25.31 9.07 -21.96
CA PHE A 267 -24.17 8.92 -22.86
C PHE A 267 -24.42 9.62 -24.20
N LEU A 268 -25.56 9.38 -24.84
CA LEU A 268 -25.90 10.00 -26.13
C LEU A 268 -26.01 11.52 -26.03
N ILE A 269 -26.68 12.03 -24.98
CA ILE A 269 -26.76 13.48 -24.73
C ILE A 269 -25.36 14.06 -24.55
N GLY A 270 -24.54 13.48 -23.68
CA GLY A 270 -23.17 13.96 -23.45
C GLY A 270 -22.27 13.85 -24.69
N PHE A 271 -22.48 12.83 -25.51
CA PHE A 271 -21.76 12.63 -26.77
C PHE A 271 -22.11 13.73 -27.78
N VAL A 272 -23.41 14.00 -27.98
CA VAL A 272 -23.90 15.00 -28.94
C VAL A 272 -23.66 16.43 -28.45
N ALA A 273 -23.73 16.68 -27.14
CA ALA A 273 -23.56 18.00 -26.56
C ALA A 273 -22.16 18.60 -26.77
N ASN A 274 -21.14 17.77 -27.05
CA ASN A 274 -19.78 18.24 -27.27
C ASN A 274 -19.40 18.21 -28.77
N PRO A 275 -19.17 19.36 -29.43
CA PRO A 275 -18.83 19.42 -30.85
C PRO A 275 -17.60 18.59 -31.24
N ALA A 276 -16.62 18.46 -30.35
CA ALA A 276 -15.40 17.69 -30.62
C ALA A 276 -15.66 16.17 -30.71
N ASN A 277 -16.73 15.66 -30.08
CA ASN A 277 -17.13 14.26 -30.25
C ASN A 277 -17.79 14.03 -31.61
N LEU A 278 -18.63 14.98 -32.05
CA LEU A 278 -19.31 14.94 -33.35
C LEU A 278 -18.31 15.05 -34.51
N GLN A 279 -17.34 15.96 -34.43
CA GLN A 279 -16.31 16.13 -35.45
C GLN A 279 -15.46 14.87 -35.65
N ARG A 280 -15.12 14.15 -34.57
CA ARG A 280 -14.32 12.91 -34.65
C ARG A 280 -15.12 11.70 -35.13
N GLY A 281 -16.45 11.71 -34.97
CA GLY A 281 -17.33 10.58 -35.33
C GLY A 281 -16.94 9.25 -34.68
N PHE A 282 -17.53 8.14 -35.14
CA PHE A 282 -17.20 6.79 -34.66
C PHE A 282 -16.14 6.06 -35.51
N ALA A 283 -15.73 6.64 -36.65
CA ALA A 283 -14.82 6.02 -37.62
C ALA A 283 -13.33 6.19 -37.29
N ASP A 284 -12.98 7.06 -36.34
CA ASP A 284 -11.62 7.26 -35.85
C ASP A 284 -11.09 5.96 -35.19
N ARG A 285 -9.89 5.48 -35.60
CA ARG A 285 -9.17 4.29 -35.07
C ARG A 285 -8.66 4.50 -33.63
N GLY A 286 -9.52 5.03 -32.76
CA GLY A 286 -9.19 5.35 -31.38
C GLY A 286 -8.10 6.42 -31.25
N ALA A 287 -8.00 7.37 -32.20
CA ALA A 287 -6.97 8.41 -32.25
C ALA A 287 -5.51 7.91 -32.32
N GLY A 288 -5.29 6.77 -33.00
CA GLY A 288 -3.97 6.12 -33.15
C GLY A 288 -3.60 5.14 -32.05
N ARG A 289 -4.53 4.84 -31.12
CA ARG A 289 -4.27 3.91 -30.01
C ARG A 289 -4.19 2.45 -30.42
N LEU A 290 -4.93 2.05 -31.45
CA LEU A 290 -4.88 0.67 -31.96
C LEU A 290 -3.47 0.34 -32.44
N ASP A 291 -2.83 1.26 -33.15
CA ASP A 291 -1.45 1.15 -33.62
C ASP A 291 -0.43 1.06 -32.46
N LEU A 292 -0.61 1.90 -31.44
CA LEU A 292 0.19 1.85 -30.21
C LEU A 292 0.01 0.51 -29.46
N TRP A 293 -1.19 -0.07 -29.47
CA TRP A 293 -1.47 -1.35 -28.82
C TRP A 293 -0.85 -2.51 -29.58
N THR A 294 -0.96 -2.54 -30.91
CA THR A 294 -0.31 -3.56 -31.74
C THR A 294 1.19 -3.57 -31.49
N SER A 295 1.82 -2.40 -31.53
CA SER A 295 3.26 -2.22 -31.26
C SER A 295 3.63 -2.67 -29.83
N SER A 296 2.80 -2.32 -28.85
CA SER A 296 3.02 -2.75 -27.46
C SER A 296 2.91 -4.26 -27.29
N ILE A 297 1.98 -4.93 -28.00
CA ILE A 297 1.78 -6.38 -27.92
C ILE A 297 2.99 -7.12 -28.49
N GLU A 298 3.55 -6.66 -29.61
CA GLU A 298 4.78 -7.23 -30.18
C GLU A 298 5.95 -7.11 -29.20
N LEU A 299 6.17 -5.93 -28.63
CA LEU A 299 7.21 -5.73 -27.61
C LEU A 299 6.98 -6.61 -26.36
N ILE A 300 5.72 -6.90 -26.00
CA ILE A 300 5.39 -7.81 -24.90
C ILE A 300 5.77 -9.26 -25.24
N GLN A 301 5.61 -9.68 -26.51
CA GLN A 301 5.96 -11.03 -26.95
C GLN A 301 7.46 -11.30 -26.83
N ASP A 302 8.30 -10.27 -26.95
CA ASP A 302 9.75 -10.40 -26.75
C ASP A 302 10.13 -10.76 -25.31
N ARG A 303 9.44 -10.17 -24.32
CA ARG A 303 9.74 -10.35 -22.88
C ARG A 303 8.48 -10.51 -22.03
N PRO A 304 7.71 -11.59 -22.21
CA PRO A 304 6.36 -11.71 -21.64
C PRO A 304 6.35 -11.84 -20.11
N LEU A 305 7.39 -12.44 -19.52
CA LEU A 305 7.45 -12.70 -18.08
C LEU A 305 7.96 -11.50 -17.28
N LEU A 306 9.08 -10.89 -17.71
CA LEU A 306 9.78 -9.85 -16.96
C LEU A 306 9.50 -8.43 -17.46
N GLY A 307 9.07 -8.29 -18.72
CA GLY A 307 8.97 -6.99 -19.40
C GLY A 307 10.33 -6.38 -19.72
N HIS A 308 10.30 -5.17 -20.27
CA HIS A 308 11.49 -4.40 -20.67
C HIS A 308 12.13 -3.62 -19.52
N GLY A 309 11.51 -3.63 -18.34
CA GLY A 309 11.89 -2.85 -17.17
C GLY A 309 10.99 -1.63 -16.97
N PHE A 310 10.89 -1.13 -15.73
CA PHE A 310 9.92 -0.08 -15.41
C PHE A 310 10.21 1.23 -16.16
N GLY A 311 9.18 1.76 -16.85
CA GLY A 311 9.27 2.97 -17.65
C GLY A 311 9.94 2.81 -19.02
N GLN A 312 10.24 1.60 -19.48
CA GLN A 312 10.98 1.39 -20.74
C GLN A 312 10.06 1.28 -21.96
N LEU A 313 8.84 0.76 -21.81
CA LEU A 313 7.92 0.54 -22.92
C LEU A 313 7.65 1.84 -23.69
N ARG A 314 7.48 2.96 -22.98
CA ARG A 314 7.27 4.29 -23.59
C ARG A 314 8.41 4.77 -24.50
N LEU A 315 9.62 4.24 -24.34
CA LEU A 315 10.75 4.57 -25.20
C LEU A 315 10.76 3.71 -26.47
N LYS A 316 10.12 2.54 -26.42
CA LYS A 316 10.17 1.53 -27.48
C LYS A 316 8.94 1.55 -28.39
N VAL A 317 7.77 1.91 -27.85
CA VAL A 317 6.50 1.83 -28.59
C VAL A 317 6.47 2.68 -29.86
N LEU A 318 6.98 3.91 -29.84
CA LEU A 318 7.03 4.73 -31.06
C LEU A 318 8.07 4.22 -32.07
N PRO A 319 9.32 3.93 -31.68
CA PRO A 319 10.28 3.29 -32.59
C PRO A 319 9.77 1.99 -33.21
N SER A 320 9.00 1.18 -32.49
CA SER A 320 8.44 -0.07 -33.04
C SER A 320 7.29 0.16 -34.03
N GLN A 321 6.67 1.34 -34.09
CA GLN A 321 5.57 1.57 -35.05
C GLN A 321 6.04 1.47 -36.51
N THR A 322 7.31 1.75 -36.78
CA THR A 322 7.88 1.61 -38.13
C THR A 322 8.17 0.16 -38.49
N THR A 323 8.16 -0.76 -37.52
CA THR A 323 8.55 -2.17 -37.69
C THR A 323 7.36 -3.12 -37.53
N SER A 324 6.30 -2.71 -36.84
CA SER A 324 5.12 -3.51 -36.57
C SER A 324 4.22 -3.70 -37.81
N PRO A 325 3.92 -4.95 -38.22
CA PRO A 325 3.04 -5.22 -39.35
C PRO A 325 1.65 -4.58 -39.23
N GLY A 326 1.25 -3.83 -40.26
CA GLY A 326 -0.10 -3.23 -40.35
C GLY A 326 -0.31 -1.96 -39.52
N VAL A 327 0.75 -1.37 -38.95
CA VAL A 327 0.72 -0.10 -38.23
C VAL A 327 0.95 1.08 -39.20
N GLN A 328 0.15 2.14 -39.07
CA GLN A 328 0.42 3.42 -39.72
C GLN A 328 1.20 4.34 -38.76
N GLU A 329 2.34 4.86 -39.20
CA GLU A 329 3.15 5.78 -38.39
C GLU A 329 2.36 7.05 -38.05
N LEU A 330 2.31 7.40 -36.76
CA LEU A 330 1.72 8.66 -36.32
C LEU A 330 2.70 9.80 -36.64
N THR A 331 2.41 10.59 -37.68
CA THR A 331 3.20 11.76 -38.08
C THR A 331 3.12 12.96 -37.13
N ASP A 332 2.26 12.89 -36.10
CA ASP A 332 2.11 13.95 -35.10
C ASP A 332 3.20 13.86 -34.02
N THR A 333 3.91 14.97 -33.82
CA THR A 333 4.80 15.21 -32.67
C THR A 333 4.00 15.31 -31.36
N ARG A 334 3.48 14.18 -30.85
CA ARG A 334 2.81 14.15 -29.55
C ARG A 334 3.86 14.07 -28.44
N GLU A 335 3.85 15.04 -27.53
CA GLU A 335 4.79 15.13 -26.40
C GLU A 335 4.64 13.99 -25.36
N GLU A 336 3.52 13.26 -25.37
CA GLU A 336 3.27 12.14 -24.46
C GLU A 336 3.18 10.80 -25.21
N VAL A 337 4.15 9.94 -24.93
CA VAL A 337 4.30 8.61 -25.53
C VAL A 337 3.94 7.55 -24.49
N SER A 338 2.75 6.95 -24.61
CA SER A 338 2.28 5.83 -23.78
C SER A 338 1.27 5.03 -24.61
N ALA A 339 1.11 3.73 -24.34
CA ALA A 339 0.06 2.91 -24.95
C ALA A 339 -1.36 3.40 -24.58
N HIS A 340 -1.46 4.35 -23.64
CA HIS A 340 -2.72 4.82 -23.05
C HIS A 340 -3.57 3.65 -22.55
N ASN A 341 -2.93 2.62 -22.01
CA ASN A 341 -3.59 1.46 -21.43
C ASN A 341 -2.68 0.94 -20.32
N THR A 342 -3.13 1.09 -19.08
CA THR A 342 -2.33 0.74 -17.90
C THR A 342 -1.88 -0.71 -17.90
N PHE A 343 -2.73 -1.63 -18.41
CA PHE A 343 -2.42 -3.04 -18.37
C PHE A 343 -1.36 -3.41 -19.41
N LEU A 344 -1.41 -2.79 -20.59
CA LEU A 344 -0.35 -2.94 -21.59
C LEU A 344 0.94 -2.24 -21.13
N ASP A 345 0.84 -1.05 -20.54
CA ASP A 345 2.00 -0.34 -19.98
C ASP A 345 2.71 -1.20 -18.91
N ILE A 346 1.96 -1.73 -17.94
CA ILE A 346 2.53 -2.58 -16.87
C ILE A 346 3.01 -3.92 -17.43
N LEU A 347 2.29 -4.53 -18.36
CA LEU A 347 2.71 -5.81 -18.96
C LEU A 347 3.97 -5.63 -19.81
N GLY A 348 4.10 -4.55 -20.56
CA GLY A 348 5.31 -4.26 -21.35
C GLY A 348 6.49 -3.85 -20.49
N ASP A 349 6.28 -3.07 -19.42
CA ASP A 349 7.34 -2.65 -18.51
C ASP A 349 7.78 -3.75 -17.54
N LEU A 350 6.83 -4.45 -16.91
CA LEU A 350 7.07 -5.34 -15.78
C LEU A 350 6.68 -6.80 -16.07
N GLY A 351 6.19 -7.10 -17.27
CA GLY A 351 5.79 -8.46 -17.65
C GLY A 351 4.59 -8.97 -16.87
N LEU A 352 4.32 -10.26 -17.04
CA LEU A 352 3.21 -10.95 -16.38
C LEU A 352 3.30 -10.84 -14.84
N VAL A 353 4.52 -10.81 -14.27
CA VAL A 353 4.74 -10.65 -12.83
C VAL A 353 4.18 -9.31 -12.34
N GLY A 354 4.52 -8.22 -13.02
CA GLY A 354 4.01 -6.88 -12.69
C GLY A 354 2.49 -6.81 -12.84
N LEU A 355 1.94 -7.41 -13.90
CA LEU A 355 0.50 -7.43 -14.15
C LEU A 355 -0.26 -8.18 -13.04
N ILE A 356 0.24 -9.33 -12.58
CA ILE A 356 -0.39 -10.09 -11.48
C ILE A 356 -0.39 -9.26 -10.19
N LEU A 357 0.72 -8.60 -9.87
CA LEU A 357 0.81 -7.74 -8.68
C LEU A 357 -0.17 -6.55 -8.77
N TRP A 358 -0.26 -5.93 -9.95
CA TRP A 358 -1.20 -4.85 -10.20
C TRP A 358 -2.65 -5.29 -10.04
N VAL A 359 -3.06 -6.37 -10.70
CA VAL A 359 -4.42 -6.94 -10.60
C VAL A 359 -4.73 -7.32 -9.15
N THR A 360 -3.74 -7.86 -8.40
CA THR A 360 -3.91 -8.18 -6.98
C THR A 360 -4.24 -6.94 -6.15
N ILE A 361 -3.57 -5.80 -6.39
CA ILE A 361 -3.89 -4.53 -5.72
C ILE A 361 -5.35 -4.13 -5.99
N LEU A 362 -5.81 -4.23 -7.24
CA LEU A 362 -7.17 -3.88 -7.63
C LEU A 362 -8.22 -4.80 -6.98
N VAL A 363 -7.98 -6.12 -7.01
CA VAL A 363 -8.87 -7.12 -6.40
C VAL A 363 -8.95 -6.93 -4.90
N VAL A 364 -7.81 -6.77 -4.21
CA VAL A 364 -7.79 -6.54 -2.76
C VAL A 364 -8.52 -5.24 -2.40
N THR A 365 -8.37 -4.19 -3.21
CA THR A 365 -9.05 -2.91 -3.01
C THR A 365 -10.57 -3.08 -3.09
N MET A 366 -11.06 -3.78 -4.10
CA MET A 366 -12.49 -4.07 -4.27
C MET A 366 -13.05 -4.94 -3.14
N LEU A 367 -12.34 -6.00 -2.76
CA LEU A 367 -12.73 -6.84 -1.63
C LEU A 367 -12.73 -6.06 -0.30
N GLY A 368 -11.81 -5.12 -0.13
CA GLY A 368 -11.75 -4.21 1.01
C GLY A 368 -12.99 -3.32 1.11
N PHE A 369 -13.46 -2.77 -0.01
CA PHE A 369 -14.69 -1.98 -0.02
C PHE A 369 -15.97 -2.80 0.12
N LEU A 370 -16.00 -4.04 -0.40
CA LEU A 370 -17.15 -4.94 -0.26
C LEU A 370 -17.31 -5.52 1.14
N ARG A 371 -16.21 -5.60 1.91
CA ARG A 371 -16.18 -6.15 3.26
C ARG A 371 -15.54 -5.17 4.25
N PRO A 372 -16.09 -3.96 4.42
CA PRO A 372 -15.53 -2.97 5.34
C PRO A 372 -15.62 -3.49 6.77
N ARG A 373 -14.62 -3.21 7.60
CA ARG A 373 -14.65 -3.62 9.02
C ARG A 373 -15.58 -2.74 9.84
N TRP A 374 -15.71 -1.46 9.47
CA TRP A 374 -16.54 -0.53 10.21
C TRP A 374 -17.97 -0.61 9.70
N ARG A 375 -18.89 -1.13 10.52
CA ARG A 375 -20.31 -1.34 10.12
C ARG A 375 -20.97 -0.06 9.59
N GLN A 376 -20.67 1.09 10.21
CA GLN A 376 -21.16 2.41 9.83
C GLN A 376 -20.74 2.83 8.41
N THR A 377 -19.65 2.27 7.89
CA THR A 377 -19.13 2.63 6.56
C THR A 377 -19.70 1.78 5.42
N LYS A 378 -20.64 0.86 5.67
CA LYS A 378 -21.10 -0.09 4.64
C LYS A 378 -21.65 0.59 3.39
N GLU A 379 -22.48 1.62 3.56
CA GLU A 379 -23.04 2.35 2.43
C GLU A 379 -21.97 3.17 1.69
N ILE A 380 -21.16 3.96 2.40
CA ILE A 380 -20.10 4.76 1.77
C ILE A 380 -19.02 3.88 1.11
N SER A 381 -18.73 2.70 1.66
CA SER A 381 -17.82 1.73 1.04
C SER A 381 -18.38 1.19 -0.26
N THR A 382 -19.70 0.94 -0.30
CA THR A 382 -20.38 0.56 -1.55
C THR A 382 -20.33 1.71 -2.57
N THR A 383 -20.47 2.96 -2.14
CA THR A 383 -20.25 4.13 -3.00
C THR A 383 -18.83 4.16 -3.56
N MET A 384 -17.81 3.87 -2.73
CA MET A 384 -16.40 3.80 -3.16
C MET A 384 -16.13 2.63 -4.12
N VAL A 385 -16.83 1.49 -3.99
CA VAL A 385 -16.83 0.43 -5.03
C VAL A 385 -17.26 1.03 -6.37
N VAL A 386 -18.37 1.77 -6.39
CA VAL A 386 -18.89 2.38 -7.63
C VAL A 386 -17.94 3.48 -8.14
N MET A 387 -17.28 4.24 -7.27
CA MET A 387 -16.23 5.21 -7.67
C MET A 387 -15.02 4.55 -8.34
N MET A 388 -14.70 3.31 -7.97
CA MET A 388 -13.60 2.53 -8.55
C MET A 388 -13.94 1.96 -9.95
N LEU A 389 -15.22 1.79 -10.30
CA LEU A 389 -15.60 1.26 -11.61
C LEU A 389 -15.21 2.17 -12.78
N PRO A 390 -15.44 3.50 -12.74
CA PRO A 390 -14.88 4.43 -13.74
C PRO A 390 -13.36 4.37 -13.82
N VAL A 391 -12.67 4.18 -12.69
CA VAL A 391 -11.21 4.04 -12.64
C VAL A 391 -10.75 2.81 -13.43
N PHE A 392 -11.46 1.67 -13.30
CA PHE A 392 -11.18 0.46 -14.08
C PHE A 392 -11.53 0.56 -15.55
N SER A 393 -12.65 1.19 -15.90
CA SER A 393 -12.98 1.36 -17.33
C SER A 393 -12.00 2.33 -17.99
N SER A 394 -11.55 3.36 -17.25
CA SER A 394 -10.61 4.35 -17.76
C SER A 394 -9.17 3.84 -17.84
N SER A 395 -8.78 2.80 -17.08
CA SER A 395 -7.43 2.21 -17.16
C SER A 395 -7.14 1.48 -18.47
N MET A 396 -8.17 1.18 -19.26
CA MET A 396 -8.04 0.77 -20.66
C MET A 396 -7.59 1.91 -21.59
N PHE A 397 -7.74 3.17 -21.16
CA PHE A 397 -7.57 4.37 -22.00
C PHE A 397 -6.63 5.42 -21.39
N LEU A 398 -6.05 5.15 -20.23
CA LEU A 398 -5.18 6.03 -19.46
C LEU A 398 -4.11 5.23 -18.70
N PRO A 399 -2.94 5.83 -18.43
CA PRO A 399 -1.96 5.28 -17.49
C PRO A 399 -2.38 5.56 -16.02
N LEU A 400 -2.73 4.52 -15.26
CA LEU A 400 -3.17 4.62 -13.86
C LEU A 400 -2.04 4.77 -12.85
N ILE A 401 -0.78 4.48 -13.23
CA ILE A 401 0.34 4.58 -12.30
C ILE A 401 0.46 6.02 -11.73
N ASN A 402 0.07 7.04 -12.51
CA ASN A 402 0.03 8.44 -12.10
C ASN A 402 -1.35 8.91 -11.59
N ASN A 403 -2.33 8.01 -11.49
CA ASN A 403 -3.70 8.41 -11.19
C ASN A 403 -3.93 8.54 -9.68
N LYS A 404 -3.89 9.79 -9.21
CA LYS A 404 -4.02 10.15 -7.78
C LYS A 404 -5.30 9.66 -7.14
N LEU A 405 -6.45 9.79 -7.83
CA LEU A 405 -7.72 9.30 -7.32
C LEU A 405 -7.68 7.78 -7.07
N SER A 406 -7.13 7.01 -8.02
CA SER A 406 -7.04 5.57 -7.90
C SER A 406 -6.19 5.14 -6.70
N TRP A 407 -5.02 5.76 -6.50
CA TRP A 407 -4.15 5.48 -5.35
C TRP A 407 -4.73 5.97 -4.02
N SER A 408 -5.46 7.09 -4.03
CA SER A 408 -6.24 7.53 -2.89
C SER A 408 -7.32 6.52 -2.50
N LEU A 409 -8.07 5.99 -3.46
CA LEU A 409 -9.08 4.94 -3.22
C LEU A 409 -8.46 3.63 -2.74
N ILE A 410 -7.32 3.21 -3.31
CA ILE A 410 -6.56 2.05 -2.82
C ILE A 410 -6.17 2.25 -1.34
N GLY A 411 -5.71 3.44 -0.97
CA GLY A 411 -5.38 3.74 0.42
C GLY A 411 -6.60 3.86 1.33
N LEU A 412 -7.71 4.45 0.89
CA LEU A 412 -8.97 4.47 1.66
C LEU A 412 -9.51 3.04 1.89
N SER A 413 -9.40 2.15 0.91
CA SER A 413 -9.73 0.73 1.09
C SER A 413 -8.86 0.08 2.18
N ALA A 414 -7.56 0.41 2.23
CA ALA A 414 -6.67 -0.06 3.28
C ALA A 414 -7.04 0.50 4.67
N ALA A 415 -7.40 1.79 4.75
CA ALA A 415 -7.82 2.47 5.98
C ALA A 415 -9.09 1.85 6.60
N LEU A 416 -10.10 1.55 5.79
CA LEU A 416 -11.36 0.90 6.23
C LEU A 416 -11.17 -0.52 6.77
N GLN A 417 -9.97 -1.06 6.59
CA GLN A 417 -9.60 -2.42 6.97
C GLN A 417 -8.76 -2.45 8.23
N VAL A 418 -8.44 -1.28 8.80
CA VAL A 418 -7.77 -1.19 10.10
C VAL A 418 -8.72 -1.73 11.17
N PRO A 419 -8.30 -2.76 11.93
CA PRO A 419 -9.09 -3.31 13.03
C PRO A 419 -9.31 -2.27 14.13
N SER A 420 -10.48 -2.29 14.76
CA SER A 420 -10.68 -1.59 16.02
C SER A 420 -10.15 -2.39 17.20
N TRP A 421 -9.66 -1.71 18.23
CA TRP A 421 -9.44 -2.27 19.56
C TRP A 421 -10.74 -2.98 20.02
N GLY A 422 -10.59 -4.15 20.65
CA GLY A 422 -11.72 -5.01 21.04
C GLY A 422 -12.38 -5.88 19.94
N THR A 423 -12.14 -5.67 18.63
CA THR A 423 -12.59 -6.65 17.61
C THR A 423 -11.52 -7.70 17.40
N ARG A 424 -11.80 -8.98 17.75
CA ARG A 424 -10.89 -10.12 17.53
C ARG A 424 -10.22 -9.99 16.17
N TRP A 425 -8.93 -9.67 16.16
CA TRP A 425 -8.11 -9.69 14.96
C TRP A 425 -7.99 -11.14 14.49
N ARG A 426 -8.97 -11.59 13.69
CA ARG A 426 -8.87 -12.82 12.93
C ARG A 426 -7.93 -12.51 11.77
N GLY A 427 -6.63 -12.68 11.99
CA GLY A 427 -5.70 -12.94 10.89
C GLY A 427 -6.23 -14.07 10.00
N PHE A 428 -5.73 -14.17 8.76
CA PHE A 428 -6.21 -15.06 7.69
C PHE A 428 -7.03 -16.29 8.13
N VAL A 429 -8.19 -16.44 7.47
CA VAL A 429 -9.15 -17.55 7.62
C VAL A 429 -8.43 -18.88 7.80
N GLY A 430 -8.56 -19.47 8.99
CA GLY A 430 -7.91 -20.74 9.32
C GLY A 430 -7.80 -21.04 10.81
N SER A 431 -8.84 -20.78 11.61
CA SER A 431 -9.02 -21.47 12.88
C SER A 431 -10.48 -21.30 13.31
N GLY A 432 -11.29 -22.33 13.03
CA GLY A 432 -12.71 -22.36 13.38
C GLY A 432 -12.91 -22.18 14.87
N ALA A 433 -13.66 -21.15 15.23
CA ALA A 433 -14.62 -21.25 16.32
C ALA A 433 -15.99 -21.26 15.61
N PRO A 434 -16.86 -22.25 15.87
CA PRO A 434 -18.17 -22.29 15.22
C PRO A 434 -18.91 -20.99 15.53
N GLU A 435 -19.46 -20.36 14.49
CA GLU A 435 -20.45 -19.32 14.65
C GLU A 435 -21.65 -19.95 15.35
N LEU A 436 -21.87 -19.57 16.62
CA LEU A 436 -23.15 -19.83 17.28
C LEU A 436 -24.20 -19.06 16.49
N GLY A 437 -25.05 -19.80 15.78
CA GLY A 437 -26.16 -19.26 15.02
C GLY A 437 -27.19 -18.58 15.94
N PRO A 438 -28.03 -17.68 15.42
CA PRO A 438 -29.14 -17.14 16.17
C PRO A 438 -30.12 -18.28 16.50
N GLY A 439 -30.24 -18.64 17.78
CA GLY A 439 -31.24 -19.61 18.24
C GLY A 439 -30.73 -20.78 19.10
N THR A 440 -29.44 -20.87 19.44
CA THR A 440 -29.00 -21.86 20.45
C THR A 440 -29.40 -21.40 21.86
N PRO A 441 -30.26 -22.13 22.59
CA PRO A 441 -30.63 -21.77 23.96
C PRO A 441 -29.40 -21.93 24.85
N VAL A 442 -29.07 -20.90 25.62
CA VAL A 442 -28.14 -21.01 26.74
C VAL A 442 -28.87 -21.82 27.82
N PRO A 443 -28.27 -22.89 28.39
CA PRO A 443 -28.88 -23.61 29.50
C PRO A 443 -29.15 -22.65 30.67
N SER A 444 -30.39 -22.56 31.10
CA SER A 444 -30.92 -21.62 32.09
C SER A 444 -30.47 -21.87 33.54
N GLU A 445 -29.48 -22.73 33.77
CA GLU A 445 -29.03 -23.11 35.12
C GLU A 445 -27.91 -22.21 35.69
N ALA A 446 -27.41 -21.23 34.92
CA ALA A 446 -26.28 -20.39 35.35
C ALA A 446 -26.64 -18.97 35.82
N VAL A 447 -27.93 -18.61 35.95
CA VAL A 447 -28.35 -17.21 36.21
C VAL A 447 -28.98 -16.98 37.59
N SER A 448 -29.18 -18.01 38.43
CA SER A 448 -29.98 -17.85 39.67
C SER A 448 -29.17 -17.70 40.97
N ARG A 449 -28.00 -17.05 40.99
CA ARG A 449 -27.32 -16.65 42.25
C ARG A 449 -26.44 -15.40 42.10
N VAL A 450 -27.04 -14.26 41.76
CA VAL A 450 -26.50 -12.93 42.14
C VAL A 450 -27.68 -11.99 42.39
N GLU A 451 -28.37 -12.17 43.50
CA GLU A 451 -29.22 -11.15 44.09
C GLU A 451 -28.68 -10.85 45.50
N GLY A 452 -28.33 -9.58 45.73
CA GLY A 452 -27.84 -9.09 47.02
C GLY A 452 -26.60 -8.22 46.88
N GLY A 453 -26.78 -6.95 46.48
CA GLY A 453 -25.69 -5.98 46.39
C GLY A 453 -26.11 -4.72 45.65
N SER A 454 -26.93 -3.89 46.30
CA SER A 454 -27.32 -2.56 45.84
C SER A 454 -26.10 -1.68 45.51
N ARG A 455 -25.92 -1.35 44.22
CA ARG A 455 -25.08 -0.22 43.81
C ARG A 455 -25.79 1.08 44.18
N PRO A 456 -25.15 2.07 44.82
CA PRO A 456 -25.72 3.40 44.95
C PRO A 456 -25.80 4.02 43.55
N ALA A 457 -26.97 4.56 43.22
CA ALA A 457 -27.16 5.41 42.05
C ALA A 457 -26.33 6.69 42.27
N GLY A 458 -25.17 6.77 41.63
CA GLY A 458 -24.44 8.01 41.42
C GLY A 458 -24.89 8.62 40.09
N ASP A 459 -25.20 9.91 40.13
CA ASP A 459 -25.75 10.73 39.06
C ASP A 459 -25.11 10.46 37.69
N VAL A 460 -25.91 9.92 36.77
CA VAL A 460 -25.61 9.96 35.34
C VAL A 460 -26.16 11.28 34.83
N ASP A 461 -25.25 12.23 34.62
CA ASP A 461 -25.53 13.51 33.97
C ASP A 461 -26.21 13.26 32.60
N PRO A 462 -27.46 13.72 32.37
CA PRO A 462 -28.19 13.47 31.14
C PRO A 462 -27.68 14.28 29.92
N ALA A 463 -26.51 14.92 30.03
CA ALA A 463 -25.85 15.69 28.98
C ALA A 463 -24.72 14.93 28.24
N HIS A 464 -24.63 13.60 28.35
CA HIS A 464 -23.80 12.82 27.42
C HIS A 464 -24.56 12.55 26.12
N ASP A 465 -24.31 13.46 25.17
CA ASP A 465 -24.55 13.32 23.74
C ASP A 465 -24.25 11.88 23.28
N ASP A 466 -25.15 11.26 22.49
CA ASP A 466 -25.00 9.95 21.84
C ASP A 466 -23.88 9.95 20.76
N GLY A 467 -22.83 10.74 21.00
CA GLY A 467 -21.60 10.76 20.24
C GLY A 467 -20.92 9.41 20.39
N TRP A 468 -21.02 8.60 19.34
CA TRP A 468 -20.26 7.36 19.19
C TRP A 468 -18.80 7.59 19.62
N ASP A 469 -18.40 7.03 20.76
CA ASP A 469 -17.02 7.09 21.21
C ASP A 469 -16.10 6.64 20.06
N PRO A 470 -15.05 7.43 19.74
CA PRO A 470 -14.19 7.14 18.61
C PRO A 470 -13.57 5.77 18.82
N VAL A 471 -13.97 4.83 17.96
CA VAL A 471 -13.49 3.46 17.98
C VAL A 471 -11.96 3.48 17.86
N GLU A 472 -11.25 3.19 18.97
CA GLU A 472 -9.80 3.18 18.95
C GLU A 472 -9.31 2.15 17.93
N LEU A 473 -8.39 2.54 17.05
CA LEU A 473 -7.87 1.67 15.98
C LEU A 473 -6.52 1.05 16.35
N ALA A 474 -6.30 -0.19 15.92
CA ALA A 474 -5.02 -0.88 16.09
C ALA A 474 -3.90 -0.09 15.39
N ARG A 475 -2.75 0.08 16.05
CA ARG A 475 -1.60 0.84 15.54
C ARG A 475 -0.36 -0.04 15.41
N TRP A 476 0.49 0.23 14.42
CA TRP A 476 1.82 -0.38 14.32
C TRP A 476 2.80 0.31 15.28
N ASP A 477 3.73 -0.47 15.82
CA ASP A 477 4.86 0.06 16.59
C ASP A 477 6.05 0.37 15.67
N VAL A 478 5.86 1.26 14.68
CA VAL A 478 6.91 1.64 13.71
C VAL A 478 7.85 2.69 14.30
N ARG A 479 8.29 2.50 15.54
CA ARG A 479 9.38 3.32 16.06
C ARG A 479 10.62 3.02 15.24
N VAL A 480 11.36 4.07 14.87
CA VAL A 480 12.69 3.97 14.24
C VAL A 480 13.70 3.52 15.29
N SER A 481 13.49 2.32 15.85
CA SER A 481 14.32 1.72 16.88
C SER A 481 15.73 1.52 16.33
N ARG A 482 16.73 1.44 17.21
CA ARG A 482 18.11 1.11 16.78
C ARG A 482 18.12 -0.21 16.00
N ARG A 483 17.34 -1.21 16.43
CA ARG A 483 17.20 -2.50 15.74
C ARG A 483 16.62 -2.35 14.33
N PHE A 484 15.57 -1.54 14.16
CA PHE A 484 15.00 -1.25 12.85
C PHE A 484 16.05 -0.66 11.90
N ARG A 485 16.77 0.38 12.36
CA ARG A 485 17.83 1.02 11.57
C ARG A 485 18.95 0.04 11.19
N TYR A 486 19.39 -0.80 12.13
CA TYR A 486 20.40 -1.81 11.85
C TYR A 486 19.91 -2.87 10.87
N LEU A 487 18.66 -3.31 10.96
CA LEU A 487 18.09 -4.27 10.00
C LEU A 487 17.99 -3.68 8.59
N VAL A 488 17.57 -2.42 8.46
CA VAL A 488 17.51 -1.73 7.16
C VAL A 488 18.91 -1.52 6.59
N ALA A 489 19.87 -1.07 7.40
CA ALA A 489 21.25 -0.89 6.98
C ALA A 489 21.92 -2.22 6.60
N ALA A 490 21.72 -3.29 7.39
CA ALA A 490 22.22 -4.62 7.11
C ALA A 490 21.58 -5.21 5.86
N GLY A 491 20.27 -5.04 5.67
CA GLY A 491 19.57 -5.44 4.45
C GLY A 491 20.11 -4.70 3.22
N SER A 492 20.35 -3.40 3.34
CA SER A 492 20.95 -2.59 2.27
C SER A 492 22.37 -3.04 1.92
N LEU A 493 23.23 -3.28 2.93
CA LEU A 493 24.58 -3.79 2.71
C LEU A 493 24.57 -5.18 2.09
N ALA A 494 23.71 -6.09 2.58
CA ALA A 494 23.56 -7.43 2.01
C ALA A 494 23.10 -7.38 0.55
N GLY A 495 22.12 -6.53 0.24
CA GLY A 495 21.66 -6.31 -1.14
C GLY A 495 22.76 -5.76 -2.04
N LEU A 496 23.54 -4.77 -1.56
CA LEU A 496 24.69 -4.22 -2.29
C LEU A 496 25.73 -5.29 -2.62
N VAL A 497 26.11 -6.11 -1.65
CA VAL A 497 27.10 -7.19 -1.82
C VAL A 497 26.58 -8.24 -2.80
N LEU A 498 25.35 -8.73 -2.59
CA LEU A 498 24.74 -9.76 -3.44
C LEU A 498 24.65 -9.32 -4.90
N PHE A 499 24.22 -8.08 -5.15
CA PHE A 499 24.07 -7.56 -6.51
C PHE A 499 25.42 -7.19 -7.14
N SER A 500 26.41 -6.76 -6.35
CA SER A 500 27.78 -6.57 -6.84
C SER A 500 28.36 -7.89 -7.33
N VAL A 501 28.21 -8.96 -6.54
CA VAL A 501 28.64 -10.32 -6.90
C VAL A 501 27.86 -10.84 -8.10
N ALA A 502 26.53 -10.67 -8.13
CA ALA A 502 25.73 -11.07 -9.30
C ALA A 502 26.17 -10.33 -10.57
N SER A 503 26.48 -9.04 -10.47
CA SER A 503 26.92 -8.23 -11.61
C SER A 503 28.28 -8.63 -12.15
N SER A 504 29.14 -9.30 -11.36
CA SER A 504 30.44 -9.78 -11.85
C SER A 504 30.33 -11.01 -12.74
N PHE A 505 29.18 -11.70 -12.72
CA PHE A 505 28.88 -12.82 -13.62
C PHE A 505 28.26 -12.37 -14.95
N ILE A 506 27.87 -11.10 -15.10
CA ILE A 506 27.34 -10.57 -16.36
C ILE A 506 28.52 -10.26 -17.29
N PRO A 507 28.60 -10.88 -18.49
CA PRO A 507 29.68 -10.62 -19.43
C PRO A 507 29.57 -9.22 -20.04
N THR A 508 30.71 -8.67 -20.46
CA THR A 508 30.74 -7.45 -21.29
C THR A 508 30.21 -7.79 -22.67
N VAL A 509 29.29 -6.98 -23.19
CA VAL A 509 28.80 -7.13 -24.57
C VAL A 509 29.67 -6.26 -25.48
N TRP A 510 30.14 -6.82 -26.58
CA TRP A 510 30.85 -6.11 -27.63
C TRP A 510 29.89 -5.82 -28.77
N ARG A 511 29.98 -4.62 -29.34
CA ARG A 511 29.14 -4.17 -30.45
C ARG A 511 29.99 -3.60 -31.57
N THR A 512 29.70 -4.01 -32.81
CA THR A 512 30.18 -3.32 -34.01
C THR A 512 29.02 -2.60 -34.68
N SER A 513 29.19 -1.33 -35.02
CA SER A 513 28.13 -0.50 -35.61
C SER A 513 28.55 0.19 -36.91
N GLY A 514 27.69 0.18 -37.91
CA GLY A 514 27.77 0.98 -39.12
C GLY A 514 26.62 1.97 -39.20
N GLU A 515 26.90 3.21 -39.60
CA GLU A 515 25.89 4.27 -39.72
C GLU A 515 25.58 4.54 -41.19
N VAL A 516 24.29 4.57 -41.53
CA VAL A 516 23.78 4.80 -42.88
C VAL A 516 22.74 5.91 -42.88
N VAL A 517 22.79 6.80 -43.86
CA VAL A 517 21.80 7.86 -44.08
C VAL A 517 20.80 7.41 -45.12
N LEU A 518 19.51 7.46 -44.78
CA LEU A 518 18.40 7.11 -45.66
C LEU A 518 17.85 8.41 -46.26
N ILE A 519 18.07 8.60 -47.56
CA ILE A 519 17.68 9.81 -48.29
C ILE A 519 16.90 9.39 -49.53
N ASP A 520 15.75 10.02 -49.77
CA ASP A 520 15.13 9.98 -51.09
C ASP A 520 15.82 10.99 -52.01
N ILE A 521 16.76 10.48 -52.82
CA ILE A 521 17.57 11.31 -53.73
C ILE A 521 16.70 11.91 -54.85
N ALA A 522 15.62 11.24 -55.25
CA ALA A 522 14.76 11.70 -56.35
C ALA A 522 13.88 12.87 -55.89
N ASP A 523 13.24 12.75 -54.73
CA ASP A 523 12.39 13.81 -54.17
C ASP A 523 13.21 14.97 -53.56
N SER A 524 14.44 14.70 -53.12
CA SER A 524 15.35 15.75 -52.65
C SER A 524 16.00 16.55 -53.80
N ALA A 525 15.89 16.09 -55.05
CA ALA A 525 16.47 16.78 -56.19
C ALA A 525 15.72 18.08 -56.50
N GLY A 526 16.42 19.22 -56.47
CA GLY A 526 15.82 20.55 -56.69
C GLY A 526 15.18 21.19 -55.45
N SER A 527 15.28 20.54 -54.29
CA SER A 527 14.83 21.01 -52.98
C SER A 527 16.00 21.54 -52.14
N ASN A 528 15.76 22.57 -51.31
CA ASN A 528 16.74 23.02 -50.29
C ASN A 528 16.70 22.19 -48.99
N LYS A 529 16.01 21.05 -49.00
CA LYS A 529 15.81 20.16 -47.86
C LYS A 529 16.05 18.72 -48.27
N VAL A 530 16.62 17.94 -47.36
CA VAL A 530 16.71 16.48 -47.47
C VAL A 530 15.36 15.90 -47.07
N ILE A 531 14.74 15.16 -47.97
CA ILE A 531 13.47 14.46 -47.70
C ILE A 531 13.80 13.05 -47.20
N VAL A 532 13.31 12.74 -46.01
CA VAL A 532 13.41 11.42 -45.39
C VAL A 532 12.07 10.72 -45.61
N ASP A 533 12.06 9.69 -46.45
CA ASP A 533 10.87 8.88 -46.71
C ASP A 533 10.68 7.81 -45.62
N ALA A 534 9.49 7.79 -45.01
CA ALA A 534 9.10 6.81 -44.01
C ALA A 534 9.07 5.38 -44.59
N THR A 535 8.69 5.24 -45.85
CA THR A 535 8.59 3.94 -46.54
C THR A 535 9.98 3.34 -46.75
N ALA A 536 10.94 4.14 -47.24
CA ALA A 536 12.33 3.74 -47.36
C ALA A 536 12.96 3.29 -46.02
N ASN A 537 12.58 3.94 -44.91
CA ASN A 537 13.04 3.55 -43.58
C ASN A 537 12.55 2.15 -43.18
N GLN A 538 11.25 1.88 -43.36
CA GLN A 538 10.65 0.58 -43.04
C GLN A 538 11.23 -0.54 -43.92
N VAL A 539 11.44 -0.26 -45.21
CA VAL A 539 12.07 -1.20 -46.13
C VAL A 539 13.50 -1.51 -45.69
N MET A 540 14.30 -0.50 -45.35
CA MET A 540 15.68 -0.72 -44.91
C MET A 540 15.72 -1.55 -43.62
N ASP A 541 14.89 -1.21 -42.63
CA ASP A 541 14.82 -1.96 -41.38
C ASP A 541 14.43 -3.42 -41.61
N THR A 542 13.44 -3.67 -42.47
CA THR A 542 13.01 -5.02 -42.87
C THR A 542 14.14 -5.78 -43.55
N VAL A 543 14.93 -5.13 -44.41
CA VAL A 543 16.08 -5.75 -45.09
C VAL A 543 17.16 -6.11 -44.08
N VAL A 544 17.55 -5.20 -43.18
CA VAL A 544 18.58 -5.41 -42.16
C VAL A 544 18.19 -6.51 -41.17
N THR A 545 16.91 -6.60 -40.82
CA THR A 545 16.39 -7.63 -39.90
C THR A 545 15.96 -8.92 -40.62
N SER A 546 16.14 -9.01 -41.95
CA SER A 546 15.72 -10.18 -42.73
C SER A 546 16.64 -11.39 -42.54
N GLY A 547 16.08 -12.58 -42.74
CA GLY A 547 16.87 -13.81 -42.85
C GLY A 547 17.85 -13.79 -44.04
N ALA A 548 17.54 -13.04 -45.11
CA ALA A 548 18.43 -12.88 -46.26
C ALA A 548 19.71 -12.11 -45.90
N TYR A 549 19.58 -11.01 -45.14
CA TYR A 549 20.73 -10.28 -44.62
C TYR A 549 21.53 -11.12 -43.62
N ALA A 550 20.87 -11.79 -42.68
CA ALA A 550 21.56 -12.66 -41.73
C ALA A 550 22.31 -13.81 -42.42
N GLN A 551 21.73 -14.41 -43.46
CA GLN A 551 22.39 -15.45 -44.26
C GLN A 551 23.61 -14.92 -45.01
N GLU A 552 23.50 -13.74 -45.61
CA GLU A 552 24.60 -13.12 -46.35
C GLU A 552 25.74 -12.68 -45.42
N LEU A 553 25.40 -12.08 -44.27
CA LEU A 553 26.36 -11.72 -43.23
C LEU A 553 27.09 -12.95 -42.71
N ARG A 554 26.36 -14.04 -42.45
CA ARG A 554 26.96 -15.33 -42.07
C ARG A 554 27.94 -15.83 -43.13
N ARG A 555 27.55 -15.77 -44.40
CA ARG A 555 28.33 -16.27 -45.53
C ARG A 555 29.61 -15.47 -45.73
N GLN A 556 29.54 -14.14 -45.70
CA GLN A 556 30.69 -13.26 -45.89
C GLN A 556 31.66 -13.30 -44.71
N ALA A 557 31.14 -13.29 -43.48
CA ALA A 557 31.97 -13.31 -42.29
C ALA A 557 32.44 -14.73 -41.89
N GLY A 558 31.89 -15.79 -42.49
CA GLY A 558 32.28 -17.18 -42.19
C GLY A 558 31.89 -17.61 -40.77
N LEU A 559 30.68 -17.26 -40.32
CA LEU A 559 30.22 -17.54 -38.95
C LEU A 559 29.69 -18.96 -38.81
N ASP A 560 30.11 -19.67 -37.77
CA ASP A 560 29.58 -20.98 -37.37
C ASP A 560 28.32 -20.83 -36.50
N LEU A 561 27.31 -20.16 -37.06
CA LEU A 561 26.05 -19.85 -36.41
C LEU A 561 24.87 -20.16 -37.34
N THR A 562 23.70 -20.43 -36.78
CA THR A 562 22.47 -20.51 -37.57
C THR A 562 22.05 -19.13 -38.09
N VAL A 563 21.24 -19.08 -39.14
CA VAL A 563 20.75 -17.80 -39.70
C VAL A 563 19.93 -17.04 -38.66
N ASP A 564 19.10 -17.74 -37.88
CA ASP A 564 18.31 -17.13 -36.81
C ASP A 564 19.21 -16.54 -35.71
N GLU A 565 20.24 -17.26 -35.28
CA GLU A 565 21.22 -16.77 -34.30
C GLU A 565 22.03 -15.55 -34.76
N VAL A 566 22.26 -15.39 -36.07
CA VAL A 566 22.88 -14.18 -36.63
C VAL A 566 21.85 -13.05 -36.68
N ARG A 567 20.62 -13.33 -37.12
CA ARG A 567 19.53 -12.34 -37.17
C ARG A 567 19.27 -11.74 -35.79
N ASP A 568 19.19 -12.56 -34.75
CA ASP A 568 18.86 -12.12 -33.39
C ASP A 568 19.97 -11.25 -32.76
N ARG A 569 21.18 -11.27 -33.32
CA ARG A 569 22.33 -10.42 -32.92
C ARG A 569 22.46 -9.14 -33.75
N VAL A 570 21.69 -9.01 -34.82
CA VAL A 570 21.65 -7.81 -35.66
C VAL A 570 20.53 -6.90 -35.19
N THR A 571 20.80 -5.62 -35.07
CA THR A 571 19.78 -4.60 -34.80
C THR A 571 19.96 -3.43 -35.75
N ALA A 572 18.85 -2.84 -36.18
CA ALA A 572 18.84 -1.53 -36.82
C ALA A 572 18.14 -0.56 -35.85
N THR A 573 18.77 0.57 -35.57
CA THR A 573 18.24 1.57 -34.64
C THR A 573 18.36 2.96 -35.23
N ARG A 574 17.37 3.82 -34.94
CA ARG A 574 17.39 5.24 -35.35
C ARG A 574 17.24 6.10 -34.11
N GLU A 575 18.28 6.87 -33.78
CA GLU A 575 18.19 7.77 -32.65
C GLU A 575 17.25 8.94 -32.98
N LYS A 576 16.19 9.14 -32.18
CA LYS A 576 15.22 10.25 -32.29
C LYS A 576 14.58 10.40 -33.68
N PHE A 577 14.40 9.31 -34.42
CA PHE A 577 13.83 9.34 -35.78
C PHE A 577 14.65 10.21 -36.76
N GLY A 578 15.95 10.39 -36.51
CA GLY A 578 16.84 11.10 -37.42
C GLY A 578 17.02 10.39 -38.77
N ALA A 579 17.63 11.08 -39.74
CA ALA A 579 17.94 10.52 -41.06
C ALA A 579 19.02 9.41 -41.03
N VAL A 580 19.70 9.24 -39.89
CA VAL A 580 20.76 8.25 -39.69
C VAL A 580 20.19 7.00 -39.02
N MET A 581 20.41 5.84 -39.65
CA MET A 581 20.16 4.51 -39.12
C MET A 581 21.49 3.87 -38.74
N GLN A 582 21.56 3.33 -37.53
CA GLN A 582 22.70 2.59 -37.02
C GLN A 582 22.38 1.10 -37.08
N ILE A 583 23.13 0.38 -37.90
CA ILE A 583 23.08 -1.07 -38.01
C ILE A 583 24.18 -1.62 -37.10
N SER A 584 23.84 -2.56 -36.23
CA SER A 584 24.81 -3.10 -35.28
C SER A 584 24.72 -4.62 -35.14
N PHE A 585 25.87 -5.24 -34.92
CA PHE A 585 25.98 -6.64 -34.51
C PHE A 585 26.59 -6.70 -33.11
N HIS A 586 26.02 -7.51 -32.22
CA HIS A 586 26.45 -7.60 -30.82
C HIS A 586 26.59 -9.03 -30.32
N ASP A 587 27.66 -9.31 -29.57
CA ASP A 587 27.88 -10.58 -28.86
C ASP A 587 28.76 -10.37 -27.62
N SER A 588 28.74 -11.30 -26.67
CA SER A 588 29.69 -11.38 -25.56
C SER A 588 31.11 -11.76 -25.99
N ASP A 589 31.26 -12.48 -27.10
CA ASP A 589 32.55 -12.86 -27.68
C ASP A 589 33.09 -11.73 -28.57
N ARG A 590 34.19 -11.12 -28.13
CA ARG A 590 34.88 -10.08 -28.87
C ARG A 590 35.39 -10.57 -30.22
N ALA A 591 35.90 -11.79 -30.31
CA ALA A 591 36.52 -12.32 -31.53
C ALA A 591 35.48 -12.45 -32.65
N LEU A 592 34.28 -12.92 -32.31
CA LEU A 592 33.15 -13.00 -33.23
C LEU A 592 32.74 -11.62 -33.76
N VAL A 593 32.64 -10.62 -32.88
CA VAL A 593 32.28 -9.25 -33.29
C VAL A 593 33.35 -8.62 -34.17
N GLU A 594 34.63 -8.85 -33.87
CA GLU A 594 35.75 -8.41 -34.71
C GLU A 594 35.76 -9.11 -36.08
N GLN A 595 35.34 -10.38 -36.16
CA GLN A 595 35.17 -11.12 -37.41
C GLN A 595 34.02 -10.55 -38.27
N VAL A 596 32.91 -10.13 -37.65
CA VAL A 596 31.77 -9.53 -38.37
C VAL A 596 32.04 -8.09 -38.83
N ARG A 597 32.87 -7.36 -38.09
CA ARG A 597 33.15 -5.93 -38.27
C ARG A 597 33.36 -5.46 -39.73
N PRO A 598 34.21 -6.10 -40.56
CA PRO A 598 34.43 -5.66 -41.94
C PRO A 598 33.30 -6.04 -42.91
N HIS A 599 32.37 -6.93 -42.52
CA HIS A 599 31.33 -7.48 -43.40
C HIS A 599 29.94 -6.89 -43.16
N LEU A 600 29.75 -6.09 -42.11
CA LEU A 600 28.44 -5.58 -41.68
C LEU A 600 27.70 -4.79 -42.78
N LEU A 601 28.33 -3.76 -43.36
CA LEU A 601 27.76 -2.96 -44.46
C LEU A 601 27.88 -3.65 -45.84
N PRO A 602 29.01 -4.30 -46.19
CA PRO A 602 29.12 -5.02 -47.47
C PRO A 602 28.08 -6.14 -47.66
N SER A 603 27.65 -6.78 -46.58
CA SER A 603 26.56 -7.78 -46.65
C SER A 603 25.22 -7.14 -46.99
N LEU A 604 24.98 -5.90 -46.54
CA LEU A 604 23.76 -5.16 -46.88
C LEU A 604 23.76 -4.78 -48.36
N ASP A 605 24.90 -4.30 -48.87
CA ASP A 605 25.08 -3.98 -50.28
C ASP A 605 24.83 -5.22 -51.17
N ALA A 606 25.33 -6.39 -50.76
CA ALA A 606 25.14 -7.63 -51.48
C ALA A 606 23.65 -8.04 -51.57
N VAL A 607 22.90 -7.93 -50.47
CA VAL A 607 21.45 -8.23 -50.46
C VAL A 607 20.68 -7.26 -51.36
N ILE A 608 20.98 -5.97 -51.27
CA ILE A 608 20.33 -4.95 -52.11
C ILE A 608 20.63 -5.19 -53.59
N ALA A 609 21.88 -5.50 -53.93
CA ALA A 609 22.29 -5.82 -55.30
C ALA A 609 21.59 -7.08 -55.82
N SER A 610 21.49 -8.13 -55.00
CA SER A 610 20.78 -9.36 -55.33
C SER A 610 19.29 -9.13 -55.59
N ASN A 611 18.62 -8.34 -54.74
CA ASN A 611 17.20 -8.00 -54.94
C ASN A 611 16.98 -7.19 -56.22
N ARG A 612 17.91 -6.26 -56.52
CA ARG A 612 17.86 -5.47 -57.76
C ARG A 612 18.03 -6.35 -59.00
N ALA A 613 18.97 -7.30 -58.98
CA ALA A 613 19.15 -8.24 -60.07
C ALA A 613 17.89 -9.10 -60.31
N ALA A 614 17.28 -9.61 -59.23
CA ALA A 614 16.03 -10.37 -59.33
C ALA A 614 14.86 -9.55 -59.88
N SER A 615 14.73 -8.27 -59.50
CA SER A 615 13.71 -7.37 -60.06
C SER A 615 13.94 -7.09 -61.55
N LEU A 616 15.20 -6.95 -61.97
CA LEU A 616 15.58 -6.77 -63.38
C LEU A 616 15.25 -8.00 -64.22
N ASP A 617 15.50 -9.21 -63.71
CA ASP A 617 15.15 -10.46 -64.39
C ASP A 617 13.63 -10.60 -64.54
N GLN A 618 12.86 -10.29 -63.49
CA GLN A 618 11.40 -10.31 -63.55
C GLN A 618 10.83 -9.32 -64.57
N LEU A 619 11.45 -8.14 -64.72
CA LEU A 619 11.08 -7.16 -65.74
C LEU A 619 11.43 -7.62 -67.16
N HIS A 620 12.47 -8.43 -67.32
CA HIS A 620 12.82 -9.04 -68.60
C HIS A 620 11.75 -10.04 -69.06
N ASP A 621 11.08 -10.71 -68.11
CA ASP A 621 9.99 -11.67 -68.35
C ASP A 621 8.61 -10.99 -68.55
N GLU A 622 8.46 -9.69 -68.28
CA GLU A 622 7.21 -8.96 -68.54
C GLU A 622 7.03 -8.68 -70.04
N LEU A 623 5.97 -9.25 -70.65
CA LEU A 623 5.56 -9.02 -72.04
C LEU A 623 5.13 -7.57 -72.38
N ARG A 624 5.25 -6.63 -71.43
CA ARG A 624 4.80 -5.24 -71.59
C ARG A 624 5.95 -4.35 -72.11
N PRO A 625 5.84 -3.70 -73.27
CA PRO A 625 6.88 -2.83 -73.80
C PRO A 625 7.22 -1.69 -72.81
N VAL A 626 8.50 -1.46 -72.57
CA VAL A 626 9.01 -0.36 -71.73
C VAL A 626 9.10 0.89 -72.59
N TYR A 627 8.44 1.97 -72.18
CA TYR A 627 8.51 3.24 -72.92
C TYR A 627 9.83 3.98 -72.61
N PRO A 628 10.45 4.67 -73.58
CA PRO A 628 11.66 5.45 -73.34
C PRO A 628 11.45 6.50 -72.24
N GLY A 629 12.24 6.40 -71.16
CA GLY A 629 12.15 7.30 -69.99
C GLY A 629 11.25 6.79 -68.83
N GLU A 630 10.57 5.65 -68.99
CA GLU A 630 9.79 5.02 -67.92
C GLU A 630 10.72 4.35 -66.89
N GLN A 631 10.87 4.93 -65.70
CA GLN A 631 11.53 4.27 -64.57
C GLN A 631 10.51 3.41 -63.81
N ARG A 632 10.56 2.09 -64.00
CA ARG A 632 9.66 1.14 -63.30
C ARG A 632 10.09 0.80 -61.87
N PHE A 633 11.34 1.07 -61.52
CA PHE A 633 11.90 0.82 -60.19
C PHE A 633 13.07 1.76 -59.92
N TYR A 634 13.36 2.01 -58.64
CA TYR A 634 14.42 2.91 -58.21
C TYR A 634 15.81 2.29 -58.46
N THR A 635 16.65 2.97 -59.23
CA THR A 635 18.02 2.52 -59.58
C THR A 635 19.12 3.23 -58.79
N GLY A 636 18.78 4.27 -58.04
CA GLY A 636 19.72 5.04 -57.21
C GLY A 636 20.23 4.27 -55.99
N ARG A 637 21.07 4.92 -55.17
CA ARG A 637 21.51 4.35 -53.88
C ARG A 637 20.38 4.47 -52.86
N LEU A 638 20.02 3.35 -52.21
CA LEU A 638 19.01 3.34 -51.14
C LEU A 638 19.51 4.02 -49.85
N TYR A 639 20.83 4.06 -49.65
CA TYR A 639 21.45 4.69 -48.50
C TYR A 639 22.85 5.22 -48.81
N LEU A 640 23.35 6.10 -47.93
CA LEU A 640 24.72 6.59 -47.94
C LEU A 640 25.42 6.22 -46.62
N PRO A 641 26.53 5.45 -46.62
CA PRO A 641 27.27 5.19 -45.40
C PRO A 641 27.89 6.49 -44.88
N VAL A 642 27.75 6.75 -43.58
CA VAL A 642 28.37 7.92 -42.90
C VAL A 642 29.89 7.74 -42.80
N SER A 643 30.34 6.49 -42.61
CA SER A 643 31.74 6.09 -42.56
C SER A 643 31.92 4.75 -43.29
N ALA A 644 33.07 4.57 -43.94
CA ALA A 644 33.44 3.29 -44.55
C ALA A 644 33.81 2.23 -43.49
N GLU A 645 34.30 2.67 -42.33
CA GLU A 645 34.65 1.79 -41.21
C GLU A 645 33.56 1.77 -40.16
N THR A 646 33.27 0.56 -39.67
CA THR A 646 32.39 0.32 -38.53
C THR A 646 33.12 0.58 -37.22
N THR A 647 32.39 1.09 -36.23
CA THR A 647 32.91 1.38 -34.89
C THR A 647 32.80 0.15 -34.01
N LEU A 648 33.85 -0.16 -33.24
CA LEU A 648 33.84 -1.22 -32.22
C LEU A 648 33.72 -0.58 -30.83
N ALA A 649 32.73 -1.00 -30.06
CA ALA A 649 32.50 -0.53 -28.70
C ALA A 649 32.34 -1.70 -27.73
N ALA A 650 32.87 -1.53 -26.52
CA ALA A 650 32.60 -2.41 -25.39
C ALA A 650 31.51 -1.78 -24.51
N GLU A 651 30.46 -2.54 -24.21
CA GLU A 651 29.37 -2.16 -23.32
C GLU A 651 29.46 -2.99 -22.03
N PRO A 652 30.30 -2.59 -21.06
CA PRO A 652 30.40 -3.31 -19.80
C PRO A 652 29.08 -3.18 -19.02
N PRO A 653 28.69 -4.21 -18.24
CA PRO A 653 27.50 -4.12 -17.41
C PRO A 653 27.63 -2.94 -16.43
N ARG A 654 26.50 -2.30 -16.14
CA ARG A 654 26.43 -1.16 -15.22
C ARG A 654 26.62 -1.60 -13.77
N ARG A 655 27.79 -2.13 -13.40
CA ARG A 655 28.06 -2.79 -12.10
C ARG A 655 27.74 -1.90 -10.90
N VAL A 656 28.17 -0.64 -10.92
CA VAL A 656 27.89 0.33 -9.84
C VAL A 656 26.38 0.57 -9.71
N TRP A 657 25.67 0.72 -10.83
CA TRP A 657 24.23 0.89 -10.85
C TRP A 657 23.51 -0.34 -10.27
N ILE A 658 23.85 -1.54 -10.72
CA ILE A 658 23.27 -2.80 -10.24
C ILE A 658 23.51 -2.98 -8.73
N ALA A 659 24.70 -2.62 -8.23
CA ALA A 659 25.00 -2.64 -6.80
C ALA A 659 24.14 -1.65 -5.99
N LEU A 660 23.95 -0.42 -6.49
CA LEU A 660 23.09 0.59 -5.86
C LEU A 660 21.61 0.16 -5.85
N VAL A 661 21.13 -0.44 -6.94
CA VAL A 661 19.79 -1.04 -7.02
C VAL A 661 19.65 -2.14 -5.96
N GLY A 662 20.64 -3.01 -5.83
CA GLY A 662 20.69 -4.03 -4.79
C GLY A 662 20.59 -3.45 -3.38
N ALA A 663 21.28 -2.33 -3.11
CA ALA A 663 21.23 -1.65 -1.83
C ALA A 663 19.83 -1.13 -1.47
N VAL A 664 19.13 -0.54 -2.44
CA VAL A 664 17.75 -0.05 -2.26
C VAL A 664 16.78 -1.22 -2.10
N LEU A 665 16.90 -2.25 -2.93
CA LEU A 665 16.08 -3.45 -2.87
C LEU A 665 16.20 -4.15 -1.50
N GLY A 666 17.44 -4.30 -1.01
CA GLY A 666 17.72 -4.87 0.31
C GLY A 666 17.09 -4.07 1.46
N ALA A 667 17.09 -2.74 1.36
CA ALA A 667 16.41 -1.88 2.32
C ALA A 667 14.88 -2.07 2.29
N LEU A 668 14.27 -2.10 1.09
CA LEU A 668 12.82 -2.32 0.94
C LEU A 668 12.37 -3.69 1.48
N VAL A 669 13.15 -4.75 1.22
CA VAL A 669 12.89 -6.09 1.75
C VAL A 669 13.02 -6.11 3.27
N ALA A 670 14.03 -5.45 3.84
CA ALA A 670 14.20 -5.35 5.29
C ALA A 670 13.04 -4.59 5.95
N VAL A 671 12.60 -3.46 5.38
CA VAL A 671 11.42 -2.72 5.85
C VAL A 671 10.17 -3.60 5.81
N SER A 672 9.96 -4.31 4.70
CA SER A 672 8.83 -5.24 4.54
C SER A 672 8.85 -6.36 5.59
N TYR A 673 10.02 -6.94 5.84
CA TYR A 673 10.22 -7.97 6.86
C TYR A 673 9.89 -7.45 8.26
N VAL A 674 10.33 -6.23 8.61
CA VAL A 674 9.99 -5.63 9.91
C VAL A 674 8.49 -5.38 10.03
N LEU A 675 7.85 -4.80 9.02
CA LEU A 675 6.40 -4.57 9.03
C LEU A 675 5.62 -5.89 9.15
N LEU A 676 6.11 -6.98 8.55
CA LEU A 676 5.53 -8.32 8.73
C LEU A 676 5.69 -8.86 10.16
N GLN A 677 6.78 -8.54 10.86
CA GLN A 677 6.94 -8.89 12.27
C GLN A 677 6.00 -8.08 13.18
N GLN A 678 5.63 -6.87 12.79
CA GLN A 678 4.71 -6.00 13.51
C GLN A 678 3.23 -6.34 13.30
N ARG A 679 2.92 -7.51 12.72
CA ARG A 679 1.55 -8.06 12.64
C ARG A 679 0.85 -8.14 14.00
N ARG A 680 1.58 -8.13 15.13
CA ARG A 680 1.02 -8.11 16.49
C ARG A 680 1.64 -6.95 17.28
N PRO A 681 0.93 -5.83 17.51
CA PRO A 681 1.42 -4.74 18.34
C PRO A 681 1.75 -5.23 19.74
N ARG A 682 2.79 -4.67 20.35
CA ARG A 682 3.30 -5.11 21.67
C ARG A 682 3.29 -3.95 22.64
N VAL A 683 3.03 -4.26 23.89
CA VAL A 683 3.04 -3.33 25.01
C VAL A 683 4.42 -2.69 25.14
N ASN A 684 4.47 -1.37 25.23
CA ASN A 684 5.69 -0.60 25.47
C ASN A 684 5.48 0.41 26.63
N ASN A 685 6.57 0.96 27.18
CA ASN A 685 6.52 1.87 28.32
C ASN A 685 5.81 3.20 27.97
N ASP A 686 6.06 3.75 26.78
CA ASP A 686 5.38 5.00 26.33
C ASP A 686 3.99 4.75 25.69
N ASP A 687 3.31 3.65 26.03
CA ASP A 687 1.95 3.36 25.55
C ASP A 687 0.92 3.99 26.49
N ASP A 688 -0.12 4.63 25.93
CA ASP A 688 -1.40 4.91 26.63
C ASP A 688 -2.17 3.62 26.97
N LEU A 689 -1.47 2.49 27.13
CA LEU A 689 -2.05 1.21 27.51
C LEU A 689 -2.95 1.32 28.74
N PRO A 690 -2.64 2.12 29.79
CA PRO A 690 -3.50 2.22 30.97
C PRO A 690 -4.91 2.73 30.67
N SER A 691 -5.05 3.70 29.76
CA SER A 691 -6.37 4.22 29.37
C SER A 691 -7.15 3.21 28.56
N THR A 692 -6.47 2.47 27.68
CA THR A 692 -7.14 1.55 26.76
C THR A 692 -7.55 0.22 27.41
N ILE A 693 -6.76 -0.33 28.34
CA ILE A 693 -7.12 -1.55 29.06
C ILE A 693 -7.96 -1.26 30.33
N GLY A 694 -8.18 0.00 30.69
CA GLY A 694 -8.91 0.40 31.89
C GLY A 694 -8.28 -0.09 33.21
N LEU A 695 -6.97 -0.35 33.22
CA LEU A 695 -6.19 -0.68 34.42
C LEU A 695 -4.99 0.26 34.50
N ARG A 696 -4.75 0.83 35.69
CA ARG A 696 -3.59 1.72 35.89
C ARG A 696 -2.30 0.92 35.96
N VAL A 697 -1.22 1.46 35.40
CA VAL A 697 0.13 0.93 35.64
C VAL A 697 0.60 1.45 37.00
N TRP A 698 0.91 0.52 37.91
CA TRP A 698 1.35 0.83 39.27
C TRP A 698 2.84 1.14 39.33
N THR A 699 3.67 0.29 38.74
CA THR A 699 5.13 0.48 38.72
C THR A 699 5.83 -0.36 37.64
N HIS A 700 7.12 -0.11 37.48
CA HIS A 700 8.06 -0.79 36.60
C HIS A 700 9.06 -1.62 37.39
N VAL A 701 9.28 -2.86 36.94
CA VAL A 701 10.17 -3.80 37.63
C VAL A 701 11.16 -4.40 36.62
N GLY A 702 12.46 -4.29 36.94
CA GLY A 702 13.52 -4.85 36.12
C GLY A 702 13.45 -6.38 36.00
N ARG A 703 14.06 -6.98 34.96
CA ARG A 703 14.07 -8.44 34.80
C ARG A 703 15.27 -9.10 35.49
N PRO A 704 15.09 -10.15 36.31
CA PRO A 704 16.21 -10.85 36.93
C PRO A 704 17.17 -11.46 35.88
N GLY A 705 18.47 -11.15 35.99
CA GLY A 705 19.53 -11.73 35.15
C GLY A 705 19.91 -10.96 33.89
N ARG A 706 19.49 -9.69 33.74
CA ARG A 706 19.98 -8.75 32.70
C ARG A 706 20.63 -7.52 33.34
N ARG A 707 21.21 -6.64 32.51
CA ARG A 707 21.99 -5.43 32.91
C ARG A 707 21.22 -4.47 33.85
N TYR A 708 19.89 -4.59 33.92
CA TYR A 708 18.99 -3.91 34.85
C TYR A 708 18.10 -4.96 35.56
N ALA A 709 18.65 -5.62 36.59
CA ALA A 709 17.88 -6.55 37.41
C ALA A 709 16.92 -5.79 38.33
N ALA A 710 15.78 -6.40 38.68
CA ALA A 710 14.87 -5.82 39.68
C ALA A 710 15.61 -5.49 40.98
N THR A 711 15.38 -4.31 41.54
CA THR A 711 15.88 -3.93 42.87
C THR A 711 14.90 -4.33 43.97
N ALA A 712 15.35 -4.34 45.22
CA ALA A 712 14.46 -4.54 46.37
C ALA A 712 13.38 -3.44 46.43
N ASP A 713 13.77 -2.19 46.18
CA ASP A 713 12.86 -1.04 46.15
C ASP A 713 11.76 -1.19 45.10
N GLN A 714 12.09 -1.72 43.91
CA GLN A 714 11.10 -1.96 42.86
C GLN A 714 10.06 -3.01 43.27
N TYR A 715 10.43 -4.03 44.04
CA TYR A 715 9.47 -5.00 44.56
C TYR A 715 8.63 -4.42 45.71
N ALA A 716 9.24 -3.68 46.62
CA ALA A 716 8.54 -2.99 47.71
C ALA A 716 7.56 -1.92 47.19
N GLN A 717 7.90 -1.23 46.09
CA GLN A 717 7.02 -0.27 45.46
C GLN A 717 5.72 -0.91 44.94
N VAL A 718 5.75 -2.16 44.48
CA VAL A 718 4.52 -2.88 44.10
C VAL A 718 3.59 -3.03 45.31
N GLU A 719 4.13 -3.39 46.48
CA GLU A 719 3.37 -3.50 47.73
C GLU A 719 2.84 -2.14 48.19
N THR A 720 3.66 -1.10 48.14
CA THR A 720 3.25 0.28 48.48
C THR A 720 2.07 0.74 47.62
N MET A 721 2.12 0.49 46.32
CA MET A 721 1.02 0.84 45.41
C MET A 721 -0.25 0.05 45.73
N ILE A 722 -0.15 -1.23 46.10
CA ILE A 722 -1.33 -2.01 46.52
C ILE A 722 -1.94 -1.39 47.77
N ALA A 723 -1.14 -1.10 48.80
CA ALA A 723 -1.60 -0.52 50.05
C ALA A 723 -2.27 0.85 49.88
N GLU A 724 -1.77 1.69 48.95
CA GLU A 724 -2.37 2.98 48.62
C GLU A 724 -3.81 2.85 48.09
N PHE A 725 -4.10 1.82 47.28
CA PHE A 725 -5.40 1.63 46.65
C PHE A 725 -6.38 0.75 47.43
N VAL A 726 -5.93 -0.07 48.38
CA VAL A 726 -6.80 -0.87 49.27
C VAL A 726 -7.42 0.00 50.38
N GLY A 727 -6.77 1.11 50.75
CA GLY A 727 -7.21 2.00 51.83
C GLY A 727 -6.44 1.70 53.12
N ARG A 728 -6.00 2.76 53.83
CA ARG A 728 -5.02 2.71 54.94
C ARG A 728 -5.42 1.91 56.19
N GLU A 729 -6.62 1.34 56.23
CA GLU A 729 -7.12 0.61 57.42
C GLU A 729 -6.92 -0.91 57.34
N ASP A 730 -6.73 -1.50 56.16
CA ASP A 730 -6.48 -2.94 55.99
C ASP A 730 -5.26 -3.22 55.09
N GLU A 731 -4.22 -3.87 55.61
CA GLU A 731 -3.10 -4.36 54.79
C GLU A 731 -3.58 -5.51 53.88
N PRO A 732 -3.25 -5.51 52.58
CA PRO A 732 -3.62 -6.58 51.67
C PRO A 732 -3.04 -7.92 52.14
N GLN A 733 -3.91 -8.91 52.35
CA GLN A 733 -3.50 -10.25 52.75
C GLN A 733 -3.49 -11.21 51.56
N ARG A 734 -4.32 -10.99 50.55
CA ARG A 734 -4.52 -11.90 49.41
C ARG A 734 -4.15 -11.21 48.11
N ILE A 735 -2.89 -11.33 47.71
CA ILE A 735 -2.38 -10.72 46.48
C ILE A 735 -2.27 -11.77 45.39
N VAL A 736 -3.02 -11.59 44.30
CA VAL A 736 -2.98 -12.49 43.14
C VAL A 736 -2.15 -11.87 42.03
N VAL A 737 -1.11 -12.59 41.59
CA VAL A 737 -0.29 -12.21 40.43
C VAL A 737 -0.69 -13.07 39.25
N THR A 738 -1.05 -12.45 38.13
CA THR A 738 -1.40 -13.14 36.88
C THR A 738 -0.71 -12.50 35.67
N THR A 739 -0.90 -13.10 34.50
CA THR A 739 -0.33 -12.65 33.23
C THR A 739 -1.21 -13.10 32.06
N PRO A 740 -1.22 -12.39 30.93
CA PRO A 740 -2.04 -12.78 29.79
C PRO A 740 -1.74 -14.19 29.25
N ARG A 741 -0.45 -14.51 29.15
CA ARG A 741 0.07 -15.81 28.68
C ARG A 741 1.17 -16.29 29.64
N PRO A 742 1.45 -17.59 29.71
CA PRO A 742 2.52 -18.10 30.56
C PRO A 742 3.87 -17.43 30.25
N ASP A 743 4.31 -16.52 31.13
CA ASP A 743 5.60 -15.83 31.02
C ASP A 743 6.46 -16.08 32.27
N ARG A 744 7.78 -16.12 32.04
CA ARG A 744 8.75 -16.31 33.10
C ARG A 744 8.81 -15.13 34.08
N ALA A 745 8.43 -13.93 33.63
CA ALA A 745 8.47 -12.67 34.36
C ALA A 745 7.46 -12.64 35.51
N ALA A 746 6.23 -13.09 35.30
CA ALA A 746 5.19 -13.13 36.34
C ALA A 746 5.62 -13.97 37.56
N ARG A 747 6.34 -15.07 37.31
CA ARG A 747 6.88 -15.94 38.38
C ARG A 747 7.93 -15.21 39.22
N SER A 748 8.81 -14.47 38.54
CA SER A 748 9.85 -13.68 39.20
C SER A 748 9.25 -12.51 39.98
N LEU A 749 8.20 -11.88 39.45
CA LEU A 749 7.47 -10.83 40.14
C LEU A 749 6.77 -11.38 41.39
N ALA A 750 6.02 -12.48 41.28
CA ALA A 750 5.36 -13.11 42.43
C ALA A 750 6.36 -13.52 43.52
N ALA A 751 7.50 -14.11 43.14
CA ALA A 751 8.54 -14.47 44.10
C ALA A 751 9.25 -13.24 44.71
N GLY A 752 9.46 -12.18 43.92
CA GLY A 752 10.05 -10.92 44.39
C GLY A 752 9.14 -10.14 45.32
N LEU A 753 7.86 -10.07 45.01
CA LEU A 753 6.83 -9.47 45.87
C LEU A 753 6.72 -10.23 47.21
N ALA A 754 6.68 -11.56 47.17
CA ALA A 754 6.70 -12.36 48.41
C ALA A 754 8.00 -12.15 49.21
N ALA A 755 9.14 -11.94 48.56
CA ALA A 755 10.38 -11.62 49.24
C ALA A 755 10.38 -10.23 49.89
N ALA A 756 9.77 -9.22 49.24
CA ALA A 756 9.63 -7.88 49.79
C ALA A 756 8.75 -7.88 51.06
N ILE A 757 7.57 -8.49 50.99
CA ILE A 757 6.66 -8.66 52.14
C ILE A 757 7.37 -9.35 53.32
N ALA A 758 8.16 -10.39 53.04
CA ALA A 758 8.94 -11.09 54.06
C ALA A 758 10.05 -10.21 54.68
N ALA A 759 10.67 -9.34 53.87
CA ALA A 759 11.72 -8.43 54.30
C ALA A 759 11.18 -7.31 55.22
N GLU A 760 9.94 -6.87 55.01
CA GLU A 760 9.20 -5.97 55.92
C GLU A 760 8.80 -6.64 57.24
N GLY A 761 9.00 -7.96 57.34
CA GLY A 761 8.80 -8.71 58.56
C GLY A 761 7.46 -9.46 58.63
N ARG A 762 6.63 -9.42 57.58
CA ARG A 762 5.36 -10.15 57.56
C ARG A 762 5.60 -11.63 57.27
N ARG A 763 4.74 -12.51 57.80
CA ARG A 763 4.76 -13.94 57.42
C ARG A 763 4.06 -14.08 56.08
N VAL A 764 4.69 -14.75 55.12
CA VAL A 764 4.15 -14.83 53.76
C VAL A 764 4.23 -16.24 53.19
N VAL A 765 3.17 -16.65 52.49
CA VAL A 765 3.11 -17.90 51.73
C VAL A 765 2.99 -17.59 50.24
N LEU A 766 3.99 -18.00 49.48
CA LEU A 766 3.95 -17.99 48.02
C LEU A 766 3.25 -19.26 47.54
N VAL A 767 2.16 -19.12 46.79
CA VAL A 767 1.33 -20.24 46.31
C VAL A 767 1.44 -20.34 44.79
N ASP A 768 1.73 -21.53 44.27
CA ASP A 768 1.67 -21.81 42.83
C ASP A 768 0.30 -22.42 42.46
N ALA A 769 -0.54 -21.64 41.80
CA ALA A 769 -1.85 -22.06 41.32
C ALA A 769 -1.88 -22.29 39.79
N GLN A 770 -0.73 -22.31 39.10
CA GLN A 770 -0.68 -22.44 37.64
C GLN A 770 -0.92 -23.89 37.16
N VAL A 771 -2.18 -24.31 37.13
CA VAL A 771 -2.59 -25.70 36.80
C VAL A 771 -2.01 -26.19 35.46
N ASP A 772 -2.06 -25.38 34.41
CA ASP A 772 -1.61 -25.75 33.06
C ASP A 772 -0.08 -25.69 32.90
N SER A 773 0.62 -24.95 33.75
CA SER A 773 2.05 -24.66 33.63
C SER A 773 2.65 -24.31 34.99
N PRO A 774 2.85 -25.29 35.90
CA PRO A 774 3.33 -25.09 37.28
C PRO A 774 4.82 -24.80 37.36
N LEU A 775 5.21 -23.73 36.67
CA LEU A 775 6.57 -23.35 36.41
C LEU A 775 7.31 -22.91 37.67
N LEU A 776 6.59 -22.39 38.67
CA LEU A 776 7.15 -22.00 39.96
C LEU A 776 7.43 -23.25 40.83
N THR A 777 6.51 -24.22 40.83
CA THR A 777 6.68 -25.54 41.46
C THR A 777 7.88 -26.28 40.88
N TRP A 778 8.07 -26.29 39.57
CA TRP A 778 9.24 -26.91 38.93
C TRP A 778 10.57 -26.29 39.35
N ARG A 779 10.56 -25.00 39.72
CA ARG A 779 11.76 -24.29 40.13
C ARG A 779 12.06 -24.44 41.62
N LEU A 780 11.05 -24.27 42.47
CA LEU A 780 11.23 -24.20 43.93
C LEU A 780 11.04 -25.54 44.63
N SER A 781 10.30 -26.48 44.03
CA SER A 781 9.95 -27.77 44.61
C SER A 781 10.06 -28.90 43.57
N SER A 782 9.38 -30.03 43.80
CA SER A 782 9.25 -31.14 42.87
C SER A 782 7.77 -31.34 42.50
N PRO A 783 7.43 -31.51 41.20
CA PRO A 783 6.05 -31.70 40.75
C PRO A 783 5.43 -33.02 41.22
N ARG A 784 6.22 -33.95 41.77
CA ARG A 784 5.72 -35.24 42.30
C ARG A 784 5.23 -35.16 43.74
N ARG A 785 5.52 -34.07 44.46
CA ARG A 785 5.14 -33.88 45.86
C ARG A 785 3.72 -33.35 45.97
N ALA A 786 3.06 -33.63 47.09
CA ALA A 786 1.74 -33.08 47.40
C ALA A 786 1.80 -31.55 47.61
N GLY A 787 0.72 -30.86 47.24
CA GLY A 787 0.60 -29.39 47.25
C GLY A 787 -0.86 -28.93 47.21
N LEU A 788 -1.11 -27.75 46.63
CA LEU A 788 -2.42 -27.09 46.53
C LEU A 788 -3.54 -28.03 46.04
N LEU A 789 -3.28 -28.88 45.04
CA LEU A 789 -4.27 -29.83 44.54
C LEU A 789 -4.71 -30.85 45.60
N GLN A 790 -3.78 -31.31 46.46
CA GLN A 790 -4.11 -32.21 47.57
C GLN A 790 -4.87 -31.49 48.68
N VAL A 791 -4.61 -30.20 48.89
CA VAL A 791 -5.38 -29.36 49.82
C VAL A 791 -6.82 -29.24 49.35
N ILE A 792 -7.03 -29.02 48.04
CA ILE A 792 -8.37 -28.99 47.43
C ILE A 792 -9.08 -30.33 47.61
N ASP A 793 -8.35 -31.45 47.55
CA ASP A 793 -8.85 -32.80 47.82
C ASP A 793 -9.07 -33.10 49.33
N GLY A 794 -8.84 -32.12 50.22
CA GLY A 794 -9.12 -32.22 51.65
C GLY A 794 -7.92 -32.46 52.57
N ALA A 795 -6.68 -32.45 52.05
CA ALA A 795 -5.49 -32.58 52.89
C ALA A 795 -5.22 -31.33 53.75
N GLY A 796 -4.56 -31.52 54.90
CA GLY A 796 -4.09 -30.41 55.74
C GLY A 796 -3.01 -29.56 55.05
N ILE A 797 -3.01 -28.24 55.30
CA ILE A 797 -2.15 -27.26 54.61
C ILE A 797 -0.75 -27.21 55.21
N GLU A 798 -0.66 -27.17 56.53
CA GLU A 798 0.57 -27.05 57.31
C GLU A 798 1.65 -28.07 56.91
N PRO A 799 1.37 -29.38 56.76
CA PRO A 799 2.38 -30.37 56.36
C PRO A 799 2.83 -30.23 54.88
N LEU A 800 2.11 -29.46 54.08
CA LEU A 800 2.38 -29.25 52.66
C LEU A 800 3.19 -27.98 52.38
N LEU A 801 3.27 -27.05 53.35
CA LEU A 801 4.14 -25.88 53.29
C LEU A 801 5.62 -26.27 53.28
N ARG A 802 6.40 -25.58 52.44
CA ARG A 802 7.84 -25.84 52.26
C ARG A 802 8.64 -24.60 52.57
N ARG A 803 9.83 -24.79 53.15
CA ARG A 803 10.86 -23.74 53.18
C ARG A 803 11.40 -23.53 51.77
N VAL A 804 11.53 -22.27 51.37
CA VAL A 804 12.11 -21.91 50.07
C VAL A 804 13.62 -22.01 50.16
N ASN A 805 14.24 -22.82 49.29
CA ASN A 805 15.69 -22.82 49.18
C ASN A 805 16.12 -21.52 48.47
N ARG A 806 16.79 -20.62 49.21
CA ARG A 806 17.24 -19.31 48.72
C ARG A 806 18.11 -19.38 47.47
N TRP A 807 18.83 -20.49 47.25
CA TRP A 807 19.67 -20.69 46.08
C TRP A 807 18.90 -21.04 44.80
N ARG A 808 17.62 -21.43 44.92
CA ARG A 808 16.74 -21.68 43.78
C ARG A 808 16.02 -20.41 43.29
N LEU A 809 16.04 -19.34 44.09
CA LEU A 809 15.50 -18.03 43.75
C LEU A 809 16.43 -17.27 42.79
N PRO A 810 15.89 -16.40 41.92
CA PRO A 810 16.71 -15.44 41.16
C PRO A 810 17.56 -14.57 42.09
N SER A 811 18.71 -14.08 41.59
CA SER A 811 19.65 -13.28 42.38
C SER A 811 19.03 -12.02 42.97
N SER A 812 18.18 -11.31 42.21
CA SER A 812 17.45 -10.12 42.68
C SER A 812 16.51 -10.47 43.82
N VAL A 813 15.68 -11.50 43.66
CA VAL A 813 14.72 -11.96 44.68
C VAL A 813 15.44 -12.42 45.95
N ARG A 814 16.57 -13.12 45.80
CA ARG A 814 17.40 -13.55 46.94
C ARG A 814 18.00 -12.35 47.68
N ALA A 815 18.43 -11.31 46.96
CA ALA A 815 18.95 -10.10 47.57
C ALA A 815 17.85 -9.36 48.35
N THR A 816 16.64 -9.27 47.79
CA THR A 816 15.46 -8.70 48.46
C THR A 816 15.07 -9.48 49.71
N LEU A 817 15.09 -10.82 49.65
CA LEU A 817 14.72 -11.67 50.79
C LEU A 817 15.67 -11.54 51.99
N GLY A 818 16.95 -11.22 51.74
CA GLY A 818 17.96 -11.09 52.78
C GLY A 818 18.01 -12.29 53.73
N ASP A 819 17.98 -12.00 55.03
CA ASP A 819 17.94 -13.00 56.10
C ASP A 819 16.51 -13.39 56.52
N SER A 820 15.49 -12.79 55.93
CA SER A 820 14.07 -13.04 56.22
C SER A 820 13.52 -14.35 55.62
N GLY A 821 14.39 -15.26 55.19
CA GLY A 821 14.02 -16.52 54.55
C GLY A 821 13.13 -17.43 55.41
N ASP A 822 13.20 -17.31 56.74
CA ASP A 822 12.35 -18.07 57.65
C ASP A 822 10.89 -17.59 57.66
N ARG A 823 10.60 -16.36 57.21
CA ARG A 823 9.26 -15.78 57.12
C ARG A 823 8.53 -16.10 55.81
N LEU A 824 9.26 -16.61 54.80
CA LEU A 824 8.71 -17.06 53.52
C LEU A 824 8.48 -18.58 53.51
N ARG A 825 7.26 -19.01 53.18
CA ARG A 825 6.91 -20.40 52.88
C ARG A 825 6.38 -20.52 51.46
N PHE A 826 6.49 -21.71 50.89
CA PHE A 826 6.00 -22.01 49.54
C PHE A 826 5.05 -23.19 49.54
N LEU A 827 3.88 -23.00 48.94
CA LEU A 827 2.90 -24.06 48.67
C LEU A 827 2.98 -24.40 47.17
N PRO A 828 3.57 -25.56 46.79
CA PRO A 828 3.60 -26.00 45.39
C PRO A 828 2.20 -26.35 44.89
N LEU A 829 2.00 -26.40 43.58
CA LEU A 829 0.73 -26.82 42.98
C LEU A 829 0.35 -28.26 43.42
N GLY A 830 1.32 -29.16 43.45
CA GLY A 830 1.09 -30.56 43.83
C GLY A 830 0.83 -31.49 42.64
N ARG A 831 0.51 -32.75 42.93
CA ARG A 831 0.40 -33.82 41.93
C ARG A 831 -1.04 -33.86 41.39
N GLY A 832 -1.25 -33.58 40.10
CA GLY A 832 -2.59 -33.65 39.50
C GLY A 832 -2.96 -35.08 39.06
N ARG A 833 -4.25 -35.43 39.13
CA ARG A 833 -4.82 -36.54 38.34
C ARG A 833 -4.96 -36.04 36.90
N GLY A 834 -4.20 -36.59 35.97
CA GLY A 834 -4.25 -36.15 34.57
C GLY A 834 -5.66 -36.30 34.00
N GLY A 835 -6.24 -35.23 33.44
CA GLY A 835 -7.40 -35.32 32.55
C GLY A 835 -8.55 -34.33 32.73
N THR A 836 -8.67 -33.58 33.82
CA THR A 836 -9.80 -32.66 34.04
C THR A 836 -9.36 -31.21 34.25
N SER A 837 -10.14 -30.26 33.69
CA SER A 837 -10.04 -28.83 33.98
C SER A 837 -10.18 -28.63 35.49
N THR A 838 -9.05 -28.57 36.19
CA THR A 838 -9.05 -28.51 37.65
C THR A 838 -9.27 -27.06 38.03
N VAL A 839 -10.45 -26.78 38.59
CA VAL A 839 -10.79 -25.45 39.09
C VAL A 839 -10.06 -25.23 40.41
N VAL A 840 -9.23 -24.18 40.46
CA VAL A 840 -8.61 -23.77 41.73
C VAL A 840 -9.71 -23.14 42.59
N ARG A 841 -9.98 -23.75 43.74
CA ARG A 841 -10.92 -23.28 44.75
C ARG A 841 -10.15 -22.50 45.82
N PRO A 842 -10.10 -21.17 45.77
CA PRO A 842 -9.25 -20.39 46.67
C PRO A 842 -9.74 -20.40 48.13
N GLU A 843 -10.98 -20.81 48.38
CA GLU A 843 -11.59 -20.88 49.72
C GLU A 843 -10.80 -21.79 50.66
N VAL A 844 -10.09 -22.79 50.13
CA VAL A 844 -9.23 -23.65 50.96
C VAL A 844 -8.07 -22.88 51.60
N LEU A 845 -7.68 -21.74 51.02
CA LEU A 845 -6.63 -20.86 51.53
C LEU A 845 -7.12 -19.91 52.64
N GLU A 846 -8.43 -19.84 52.92
CA GLU A 846 -8.97 -19.04 54.03
C GLU A 846 -8.59 -19.61 55.41
N ARG A 847 -8.02 -20.81 55.45
CA ARG A 847 -7.49 -21.43 56.69
C ARG A 847 -6.25 -20.72 57.23
N PHE A 848 -5.61 -19.86 56.43
CA PHE A 848 -4.54 -19.00 56.93
C PHE A 848 -5.15 -17.85 57.75
N GLY A 849 -4.65 -17.65 58.98
CA GLY A 849 -5.09 -16.55 59.84
C GLY A 849 -4.67 -15.17 59.29
N PRO A 850 -5.22 -14.08 59.84
CA PRO A 850 -5.02 -12.73 59.32
C PRO A 850 -3.56 -12.26 59.31
N ASP A 851 -2.71 -12.85 60.15
CA ASP A 851 -1.30 -12.48 60.27
C ASP A 851 -0.39 -13.05 59.14
N VAL A 852 -0.97 -13.68 58.10
CA VAL A 852 -0.22 -14.34 57.03
C VAL A 852 -0.64 -13.79 55.67
N ALA A 853 0.29 -13.11 55.00
CA ALA A 853 0.10 -12.68 53.62
C ALA A 853 0.23 -13.85 52.64
N LEU A 854 -0.62 -13.87 51.62
CA LEU A 854 -0.70 -14.88 50.57
C LEU A 854 -0.40 -14.21 49.23
N VAL A 855 0.69 -14.63 48.59
CA VAL A 855 1.01 -14.25 47.21
C VAL A 855 0.72 -15.43 46.30
N VAL A 856 -0.36 -15.35 45.54
CA VAL A 856 -0.84 -16.45 44.70
C VAL A 856 -0.48 -16.17 43.24
N LEU A 857 0.34 -17.03 42.65
CA LEU A 857 0.60 -17.01 41.21
C LEU A 857 -0.52 -17.77 40.49
N ALA A 858 -1.48 -17.02 39.96
CA ALA A 858 -2.63 -17.58 39.26
C ALA A 858 -2.27 -18.14 37.87
N PRO A 859 -3.09 -19.06 37.33
CA PRO A 859 -3.06 -19.39 35.90
C PRO A 859 -3.08 -18.14 35.02
N SER A 860 -2.44 -18.23 33.84
CA SER A 860 -2.56 -17.15 32.87
C SER A 860 -4.00 -16.99 32.40
N LEU A 861 -4.40 -15.80 31.97
CA LEU A 861 -5.81 -15.54 31.64
C LEU A 861 -6.27 -16.22 30.34
N THR A 862 -5.32 -16.71 29.53
CA THR A 862 -5.55 -17.59 28.37
C THR A 862 -5.46 -19.09 28.69
N SER A 863 -5.28 -19.45 29.97
CA SER A 863 -5.26 -20.83 30.47
C SER A 863 -6.61 -21.53 30.27
N ARG A 864 -6.60 -22.86 30.16
CA ARG A 864 -7.85 -23.65 30.11
C ARG A 864 -8.51 -23.74 31.49
N ALA A 865 -7.71 -23.63 32.56
CA ALA A 865 -8.20 -23.59 33.93
C ALA A 865 -8.95 -22.27 34.23
N PRO A 866 -10.19 -22.31 34.76
CA PRO A 866 -10.93 -21.11 35.13
C PRO A 866 -10.20 -20.30 36.21
N VAL A 867 -10.02 -19.00 35.98
CA VAL A 867 -9.30 -18.10 36.89
C VAL A 867 -10.23 -17.20 37.72
N GLY A 868 -11.52 -17.11 37.33
CA GLY A 868 -12.47 -16.15 37.91
C GLY A 868 -12.64 -16.26 39.43
N ALA A 869 -12.71 -17.48 39.97
CA ALA A 869 -12.82 -17.70 41.43
C ALA A 869 -11.61 -17.14 42.19
N VAL A 870 -10.39 -17.39 41.68
CA VAL A 870 -9.14 -16.89 42.29
C VAL A 870 -9.05 -15.37 42.21
N LEU A 871 -9.51 -14.77 41.10
CA LEU A 871 -9.54 -13.31 40.94
C LEU A 871 -10.56 -12.65 41.87
N ALA A 872 -11.75 -13.22 42.02
CA ALA A 872 -12.81 -12.68 42.87
C ALA A 872 -12.48 -12.78 44.37
N TRP A 873 -11.67 -13.76 44.76
CA TRP A 873 -11.23 -13.96 46.14
C TRP A 873 -10.07 -13.03 46.56
N ALA A 874 -9.40 -12.37 45.61
CA ALA A 874 -8.22 -11.55 45.89
C ALA A 874 -8.56 -10.20 46.53
N ASP A 875 -7.74 -9.74 47.49
CA ASP A 875 -7.76 -8.35 47.96
C ASP A 875 -7.17 -7.42 46.91
N ALA A 876 -6.15 -7.88 46.18
CA ALA A 876 -5.53 -7.13 45.11
C ALA A 876 -5.07 -8.04 43.96
N VAL A 877 -5.21 -7.55 42.73
CA VAL A 877 -4.78 -8.28 41.53
C VAL A 877 -3.71 -7.51 40.75
N VAL A 878 -2.57 -8.16 40.55
CA VAL A 878 -1.45 -7.66 39.75
C VAL A 878 -1.43 -8.35 38.39
N LEU A 879 -1.69 -7.59 37.32
CA LEU A 879 -1.49 -8.04 35.94
C LEU A 879 -0.04 -7.77 35.51
N THR A 880 0.73 -8.82 35.27
CA THR A 880 2.10 -8.70 34.79
C THR A 880 2.14 -8.59 33.27
N LEU A 881 2.62 -7.45 32.77
CA LEU A 881 2.89 -7.23 31.35
C LEU A 881 4.39 -7.10 31.12
N VAL A 882 4.85 -7.57 29.97
CA VAL A 882 6.26 -7.50 29.59
C VAL A 882 6.39 -6.55 28.41
N GLU A 883 7.15 -5.48 28.63
CA GLU A 883 7.49 -4.51 27.59
C GLU A 883 8.11 -5.23 26.37
N GLY A 884 7.75 -4.81 25.15
CA GLY A 884 8.27 -5.33 23.88
C GLY A 884 8.02 -6.82 23.59
N ARG A 885 7.30 -7.55 24.47
CA ARG A 885 6.97 -8.97 24.34
C ARG A 885 5.48 -9.26 24.43
N THR A 886 4.79 -8.69 25.42
CA THR A 886 3.36 -8.91 25.58
C THR A 886 2.64 -8.23 24.43
N VAL A 887 1.80 -8.98 23.71
CA VAL A 887 0.97 -8.42 22.64
C VAL A 887 -0.11 -7.56 23.29
N THR A 888 -0.37 -6.36 22.77
CA THR A 888 -1.36 -5.44 23.35
C THR A 888 -2.74 -6.08 23.49
N PHE A 889 -3.17 -6.85 22.47
CA PHE A 889 -4.42 -7.60 22.52
C PHE A 889 -4.47 -8.65 23.63
N ASP A 890 -3.36 -9.34 23.91
CA ASP A 890 -3.33 -10.28 25.03
C ASP A 890 -3.50 -9.51 26.36
N ALA A 891 -2.93 -8.30 26.47
CA ALA A 891 -3.10 -7.45 27.66
C ALA A 891 -4.54 -6.96 27.83
N GLU A 892 -5.23 -6.58 26.74
CA GLU A 892 -6.65 -6.20 26.76
C GLU A 892 -7.56 -7.36 27.16
N ASP A 893 -7.41 -8.51 26.50
CA ASP A 893 -8.19 -9.73 26.77
C ASP A 893 -8.00 -10.18 28.21
N ALA A 894 -6.79 -9.98 28.76
CA ALA A 894 -6.48 -10.24 30.16
C ALA A 894 -7.14 -9.24 31.12
N ALA A 895 -7.23 -7.95 30.75
CA ALA A 895 -7.84 -6.95 31.60
C ALA A 895 -9.36 -7.16 31.75
N SER A 896 -10.04 -7.73 30.75
CA SER A 896 -11.50 -7.94 30.79
C SER A 896 -11.97 -8.83 31.96
N PRO A 897 -11.45 -10.06 32.16
CA PRO A 897 -11.78 -10.86 33.34
C PRO A 897 -11.43 -10.19 34.67
N ILE A 898 -10.32 -9.44 34.73
CA ILE A 898 -9.92 -8.72 35.95
C ILE A 898 -10.99 -7.69 36.30
N ARG A 899 -11.45 -6.89 35.34
CA ARG A 899 -12.54 -5.90 35.57
C ARG A 899 -13.88 -6.56 35.90
N SER A 900 -14.14 -7.76 35.41
CA SER A 900 -15.42 -8.45 35.63
C SER A 900 -15.50 -9.20 36.96
N PHE A 901 -14.39 -9.76 37.44
CA PHE A 901 -14.38 -10.64 38.62
C PHE A 901 -13.79 -10.01 39.87
N VAL A 902 -12.93 -9.00 39.76
CA VAL A 902 -12.21 -8.45 40.91
C VAL A 902 -13.05 -7.35 41.58
N GLY A 903 -13.29 -7.50 42.89
CA GLY A 903 -13.96 -6.49 43.72
C GLY A 903 -13.00 -5.46 44.35
N GLY A 904 -11.71 -5.80 44.49
CA GLY A 904 -10.66 -4.96 45.05
C GLY A 904 -9.79 -4.23 44.01
N PRO A 905 -8.73 -3.51 44.45
CA PRO A 905 -7.83 -2.81 43.55
C PRO A 905 -7.08 -3.75 42.59
N SER A 906 -7.01 -3.35 41.33
CA SER A 906 -6.28 -4.07 40.30
C SER A 906 -5.41 -3.12 39.48
N GLY A 907 -4.22 -3.58 39.12
CA GLY A 907 -3.27 -2.77 38.39
C GLY A 907 -2.24 -3.58 37.64
N VAL A 908 -1.52 -2.88 36.78
CA VAL A 908 -0.49 -3.44 35.92
C VAL A 908 0.89 -3.19 36.49
N VAL A 909 1.71 -4.24 36.52
CA VAL A 909 3.16 -4.09 36.72
C VAL A 909 3.87 -4.36 35.41
N MET A 910 4.60 -3.36 34.93
CA MET A 910 5.34 -3.43 33.68
C MET A 910 6.74 -4.01 33.93
N MET A 911 7.08 -5.08 33.22
CA MET A 911 8.39 -5.74 33.32
C MET A 911 9.28 -5.34 32.13
N ASP A 912 10.42 -4.71 32.40
CA ASP A 912 11.33 -4.19 31.37
C ASP A 912 12.02 -5.32 30.57
N VAL A 913 12.47 -5.02 29.32
CA VAL A 913 13.10 -6.01 28.40
C VAL A 913 14.52 -6.38 28.76
#